data_AF-A0ABD4RZZ9-F1
#
_entry.id   AF-A0ABD4RZZ9-F1
#
_cell.length_a   1.000
_cell.length_b   1.000
_cell.length_c   1.000
_cell.angle_alpha   90.00
_cell.angle_beta   90.00
_cell.angle_gamma   90.00
#
_symmetry.space_group_name_H-M   'P 1'
#
loop_
_entity.id
_entity.type
_entity.pdbx_description
1 polymer ?
#
loop_
_entity_poly.entity_id
_entity_poly.type
_entity_poly.pdbx_seq_one_letter_code
_entity_poly.pdbx_strand_id
1 'polypeptide(L)'
;MKIPKRIAAILTISLVVSSATAGMSSAQTNSDTLKGSGRWETAIQISKKGWDTSKNVILVNDNTIVDALTATPFAGSKNAPILLTQNNKLDDRTKAEIIRLKAEKVYLIGGTKTLGSEVETQLKSLKIDTERISGNDRYQTSLEIAKKLDESLGRKASSNISEIVVVNGEKGLADAVSVGAIAAQNKMPIILSSPKDGIKQSSKFIKDKGIKTSYVIGGVQSISEVTKNTLPSPKRLSGNDRNETNAAVISGLYSSKELKNAYITKDGMNKQGDLIDSLAVGSLAAKNNSPVVLVGNKLNKEQEKVLNTKSLKTVTQVGGSGNETAFSEIKKSQSTTTYEVKNVEELKIALAKADANDVINIKPSGTMSNDLSLSTNNSISVNLNGTYTGTIVVTAPNADIVNKGTINKVLVKDSKGGTIINESGAKIEKVEIQNNSSNVVVKNNGKITNIKNDATGTNIKNEGTITDKVEGSQTPSVDGTKPGGSSSGGSSSSGGSSSGGSSVKDKLITSITALDNSIKVQNVENGTELSKLNLPKELSATVSGVANTKVGVTWKSTPEYASQVAGKYIFSASLSSGYKLAEEVSLPSITVTVAEPVKVETIKVTDTDTLEKALALQEDGQVWEISGQIDVKKPVVIDKKIIINGINDAELKKAVEFTDTKPGYENIVTIDRKDGVKINNLKVTGLDSDKLNKSGMHVYLSQNVELNNVTLNNNKGAGLIVNGSAVIASNLVTSGNGWYGVNVEYVKDDGIVNETNARLDLIGDCKISEYTPIKTDNYDKDKVIVNGYGDCTLSQDSKIATWGKASITINENNDIANITEENKIDEGENGSIPKFESVKGRTPVDITLNKGKNDYNNVRVQIKPEDDSADLDGIQLIAKDSNENWFNIVKTGWGPMEGFLLQDATTPVYLVGNKEGTYKVKIELVDVSNSNNIITETTASVVVVK
;
A
#
# COMPACT_ATOMS: atom_id res chain seq x y z
N MET A 1 -26.34 24.22 44.22
CA MET A 1 -27.06 25.20 43.36
C MET A 1 -26.54 25.06 41.92
N LYS A 2 -27.11 25.77 40.93
CA LYS A 2 -26.94 25.52 39.47
C LYS A 2 -25.51 25.72 38.93
N ILE A 3 -25.16 24.99 37.87
CA ILE A 3 -24.00 25.20 36.97
C ILE A 3 -24.28 26.41 36.04
N PRO A 4 -23.25 27.07 35.48
CA PRO A 4 -23.23 27.24 34.01
C PRO A 4 -21.84 27.09 33.33
N LYS A 5 -21.85 26.96 31.99
CA LYS A 5 -20.68 26.83 31.10
C LYS A 5 -20.29 28.16 30.43
N ARG A 6 -19.03 28.28 29.97
CA ARG A 6 -18.57 29.06 28.78
C ARG A 6 -17.40 28.27 28.16
N ILE A 7 -17.26 27.94 26.87
CA ILE A 7 -17.80 28.37 25.55
C ILE A 7 -17.13 29.62 24.93
N ALA A 8 -16.39 29.32 23.85
CA ALA A 8 -16.01 30.11 22.67
C ALA A 8 -15.60 31.59 22.82
N ALA A 9 -14.36 31.88 22.41
CA ALA A 9 -13.95 33.21 21.98
C ALA A 9 -14.23 33.36 20.46
N ILE A 10 -15.16 34.24 20.11
CA ILE A 10 -15.36 34.72 18.74
C ILE A 10 -14.55 36.00 18.57
N LEU A 11 -13.75 36.10 17.51
CA LEU A 11 -13.21 37.39 17.07
C LEU A 11 -13.87 37.77 15.74
N THR A 12 -14.74 38.78 15.79
CA THR A 12 -15.32 39.41 14.61
C THR A 12 -14.71 40.80 14.44
N ILE A 13 -14.35 41.15 13.20
CA ILE A 13 -14.13 42.53 12.79
C ILE A 13 -15.15 42.80 11.69
N SER A 14 -16.11 43.67 11.98
CA SER A 14 -17.13 44.11 11.02
C SER A 14 -16.64 45.35 10.29
N LEU A 15 -16.78 45.38 8.97
CA LEU A 15 -16.60 46.61 8.19
C LEU A 15 -17.67 46.63 7.10
N VAL A 16 -18.65 47.53 7.28
CA VAL A 16 -19.85 47.59 6.44
C VAL A 16 -19.57 48.46 5.23
N VAL A 17 -19.68 47.86 4.03
CA VAL A 17 -19.93 48.59 2.78
C VAL A 17 -21.14 47.94 2.12
N SER A 18 -22.26 48.67 2.09
CA SER A 18 -23.54 48.17 1.61
C SER A 18 -23.65 48.27 0.09
N SER A 19 -23.65 47.13 -0.61
CA SER A 19 -24.06 47.03 -2.02
C SER A 19 -24.49 45.58 -2.34
N ALA A 20 -25.72 45.42 -2.83
CA ALA A 20 -26.30 44.21 -3.42
C ALA A 20 -25.97 42.86 -2.71
N THR A 21 -26.73 42.52 -1.67
CA THR A 21 -26.74 41.16 -1.10
C THR A 21 -27.45 40.15 -2.03
N ALA A 22 -26.78 39.77 -3.12
CA ALA A 22 -27.10 38.52 -3.80
C ALA A 22 -26.70 37.35 -2.88
N GLY A 23 -27.68 36.63 -2.35
CA GLY A 23 -27.44 35.56 -1.39
C GLY A 23 -26.71 34.38 -2.01
N MET A 24 -25.38 34.34 -1.88
CA MET A 24 -24.59 33.13 -2.09
C MET A 24 -24.92 32.11 -1.00
N SER A 25 -26.00 31.35 -1.21
CA SER A 25 -26.20 30.09 -0.51
C SER A 25 -25.01 29.20 -0.84
N SER A 26 -24.24 28.79 0.16
CA SER A 26 -23.23 27.74 -0.04
C SER A 26 -23.94 26.48 -0.54
N ALA A 27 -23.32 25.79 -1.49
CA ALA A 27 -23.86 24.56 -2.09
C ALA A 27 -23.65 23.38 -1.14
N GLN A 28 -24.37 23.39 -0.01
CA GLN A 28 -24.25 22.34 1.00
C GLN A 28 -24.66 20.97 0.41
N THR A 29 -23.79 19.97 0.53
CA THR A 29 -24.09 18.60 0.13
C THR A 29 -25.35 18.08 0.83
N ASN A 30 -26.32 17.66 0.02
CA ASN A 30 -27.60 17.15 0.49
C ASN A 30 -27.39 15.90 1.37
N SER A 31 -28.31 15.64 2.30
CA SER A 31 -28.28 14.42 3.11
C SER A 31 -29.63 13.74 3.20
N ASP A 32 -29.63 12.42 3.06
CA ASP A 32 -30.81 11.56 3.10
C ASP A 32 -30.60 10.38 4.08
N THR A 33 -31.66 9.64 4.42
CA THR A 33 -31.59 8.52 5.36
C THR A 33 -32.57 7.42 5.00
N LEU A 34 -32.03 6.24 4.67
CA LEU A 34 -32.77 5.01 4.37
C LEU A 34 -32.63 4.06 5.56
N LYS A 35 -33.38 4.33 6.64
CA LYS A 35 -33.33 3.61 7.91
C LYS A 35 -34.72 3.10 8.31
N GLY A 36 -34.81 1.81 8.60
CA GLY A 36 -35.98 1.18 9.19
C GLY A 36 -35.81 0.89 10.69
N SER A 37 -36.85 0.33 11.31
CA SER A 37 -36.79 -0.31 12.64
C SER A 37 -35.92 -1.58 12.64
N GLY A 38 -35.83 -2.26 11.50
CA GLY A 38 -34.98 -3.42 11.27
C GLY A 38 -34.55 -3.55 9.81
N ARG A 39 -33.81 -4.62 9.49
CA ARG A 39 -33.23 -4.85 8.15
C ARG A 39 -34.28 -4.95 7.03
N TRP A 40 -35.46 -5.52 7.33
CA TRP A 40 -36.58 -5.57 6.37
C TRP A 40 -37.09 -4.18 6.04
N GLU A 41 -37.36 -3.36 7.05
CA GLU A 41 -37.83 -1.98 6.87
C GLU A 41 -36.78 -1.12 6.16
N THR A 42 -35.49 -1.29 6.46
CA THR A 42 -34.40 -0.64 5.70
C THR A 42 -34.42 -1.04 4.21
N ALA A 43 -34.51 -2.34 3.90
CA ALA A 43 -34.64 -2.82 2.52
C ALA A 43 -35.91 -2.29 1.81
N ILE A 44 -37.00 -2.13 2.54
CA ILE A 44 -38.26 -1.53 2.05
C ILE A 44 -38.11 -0.02 1.79
N GLN A 45 -37.36 0.73 2.61
CA GLN A 45 -37.08 2.14 2.31
C GLN A 45 -36.16 2.29 1.09
N ILE A 46 -35.14 1.43 0.95
CA ILE A 46 -34.29 1.35 -0.25
C ILE A 46 -35.14 1.06 -1.50
N SER A 47 -36.06 0.09 -1.41
CA SER A 47 -37.00 -0.25 -2.48
C SER A 47 -37.89 0.94 -2.86
N LYS A 48 -38.53 1.59 -1.89
CA LYS A 48 -39.37 2.79 -2.12
C LYS A 48 -38.59 3.97 -2.69
N LYS A 49 -37.33 4.16 -2.29
CA LYS A 49 -36.46 5.23 -2.83
C LYS A 49 -36.06 5.00 -4.28
N GLY A 50 -35.91 3.74 -4.69
CA GLY A 50 -35.45 3.39 -6.03
C GLY A 50 -36.53 3.02 -7.05
N TRP A 51 -37.72 2.61 -6.62
CA TRP A 51 -38.72 1.98 -7.47
C TRP A 51 -40.16 2.26 -7.03
N ASP A 52 -40.89 3.09 -7.78
CA ASP A 52 -42.35 3.18 -7.66
C ASP A 52 -43.00 1.82 -7.98
N THR A 53 -42.51 1.17 -9.03
CA THR A 53 -42.85 -0.21 -9.43
C THR A 53 -41.61 -0.97 -9.90
N SER A 54 -41.61 -2.29 -9.75
CA SER A 54 -40.63 -3.17 -10.39
C SER A 54 -41.25 -4.52 -10.71
N LYS A 55 -41.18 -4.94 -11.99
CA LYS A 55 -41.60 -6.28 -12.44
C LYS A 55 -40.79 -7.41 -11.79
N ASN A 56 -39.52 -7.13 -11.46
CA ASN A 56 -38.58 -8.09 -10.88
C ASN A 56 -38.26 -7.71 -9.43
N VAL A 57 -38.15 -8.70 -8.55
CA VAL A 57 -37.60 -8.58 -7.20
C VAL A 57 -36.54 -9.65 -7.00
N ILE A 58 -35.43 -9.31 -6.34
CA ILE A 58 -34.46 -10.29 -5.83
C ILE A 58 -34.79 -10.55 -4.37
N LEU A 59 -34.96 -11.81 -3.97
CA LEU A 59 -35.33 -12.21 -2.63
C LEU A 59 -34.23 -13.07 -2.01
N VAL A 60 -33.76 -12.64 -0.83
CA VAL A 60 -32.61 -13.24 -0.14
C VAL A 60 -32.96 -13.57 1.31
N ASN A 61 -32.24 -14.51 1.92
CA ASN A 61 -32.44 -14.82 3.34
C ASN A 61 -31.95 -13.66 4.23
N ASP A 62 -32.70 -13.38 5.29
CA ASP A 62 -32.45 -12.28 6.21
C ASP A 62 -31.19 -12.47 7.08
N ASN A 63 -30.77 -13.72 7.35
CA ASN A 63 -29.63 -14.07 8.21
C ASN A 63 -28.46 -14.75 7.46
N THR A 64 -28.72 -15.58 6.45
CA THR A 64 -27.67 -16.31 5.70
C THR A 64 -27.34 -15.63 4.38
N ILE A 65 -26.74 -14.44 4.49
CA ILE A 65 -26.48 -13.51 3.37
C ILE A 65 -25.45 -14.01 2.33
N VAL A 66 -24.68 -15.05 2.66
CA VAL A 66 -23.47 -15.48 1.92
C VAL A 66 -23.78 -15.89 0.47
N ASP A 67 -24.86 -16.64 0.25
CA ASP A 67 -25.32 -17.06 -1.08
C ASP A 67 -25.72 -15.87 -1.97
N ALA A 68 -26.04 -14.73 -1.35
CA ALA A 68 -26.61 -13.55 -2.01
C ALA A 68 -25.61 -12.39 -2.22
N LEU A 69 -24.39 -12.46 -1.68
CA LEU A 69 -23.40 -11.38 -1.77
C LEU A 69 -23.06 -11.00 -3.22
N THR A 70 -23.14 -11.96 -4.15
CA THR A 70 -22.85 -11.77 -5.57
C THR A 70 -24.09 -11.42 -6.41
N ALA A 71 -25.26 -11.26 -5.79
CA ALA A 71 -26.53 -11.01 -6.49
C ALA A 71 -26.67 -9.57 -7.03
N THR A 72 -25.94 -8.60 -6.48
CA THR A 72 -26.09 -7.17 -6.82
C THR A 72 -25.95 -6.85 -8.32
N PRO A 73 -24.99 -7.42 -9.07
CA PRO A 73 -24.93 -7.24 -10.53
C PRO A 73 -26.16 -7.76 -11.28
N PHE A 74 -26.69 -8.91 -10.85
CA PHE A 74 -27.92 -9.46 -11.43
C PHE A 74 -29.15 -8.62 -11.07
N ALA A 75 -29.26 -8.15 -9.83
CA ALA A 75 -30.28 -7.19 -9.39
C ALA A 75 -30.26 -5.90 -10.24
N GLY A 76 -29.07 -5.36 -10.50
CA GLY A 76 -28.86 -4.22 -11.39
C GLY A 76 -29.31 -4.50 -12.83
N SER A 77 -28.92 -5.63 -13.41
CA SER A 77 -29.32 -6.02 -14.77
C SER A 77 -30.84 -6.21 -14.94
N LYS A 78 -31.54 -6.57 -13.85
CA LYS A 78 -33.01 -6.69 -13.80
C LYS A 78 -33.71 -5.40 -13.38
N ASN A 79 -32.97 -4.33 -13.07
CA ASN A 79 -33.45 -3.09 -12.45
C ASN A 79 -34.38 -3.41 -11.27
N ALA A 80 -33.91 -4.24 -10.33
CA ALA A 80 -34.72 -4.82 -9.26
C ALA A 80 -34.19 -4.43 -7.86
N PRO A 81 -35.08 -4.17 -6.88
CA PRO A 81 -34.69 -4.09 -5.48
C PRO A 81 -34.32 -5.49 -4.95
N ILE A 82 -33.47 -5.51 -3.91
CA ILE A 82 -33.15 -6.69 -3.11
C ILE A 82 -33.97 -6.60 -1.82
N LEU A 83 -34.84 -7.58 -1.58
CA LEU A 83 -35.69 -7.68 -0.40
C LEU A 83 -35.33 -8.91 0.43
N LEU A 84 -35.65 -8.87 1.73
CA LEU A 84 -35.21 -9.85 2.73
C LEU A 84 -36.38 -10.73 3.20
N THR A 85 -36.13 -11.99 3.53
CA THR A 85 -37.15 -12.86 4.13
C THR A 85 -36.56 -13.94 5.03
N GLN A 86 -37.39 -14.49 5.92
CA GLN A 86 -37.02 -15.63 6.77
C GLN A 86 -36.97 -16.93 5.95
N ASN A 87 -36.21 -17.92 6.41
CA ASN A 87 -35.94 -19.16 5.67
C ASN A 87 -37.21 -19.89 5.20
N ASN A 88 -38.16 -20.15 6.11
CA ASN A 88 -39.38 -20.92 5.85
C ASN A 88 -40.67 -20.07 5.88
N LYS A 89 -40.57 -18.74 5.79
CA LYS A 89 -41.73 -17.85 5.75
C LYS A 89 -41.43 -16.61 4.91
N LEU A 90 -42.34 -16.26 4.01
CA LEU A 90 -42.35 -14.96 3.36
C LEU A 90 -42.72 -13.89 4.41
N ASP A 91 -41.80 -12.98 4.71
CA ASP A 91 -42.05 -11.91 5.68
C ASP A 91 -43.21 -11.00 5.21
N ASP A 92 -44.18 -10.71 6.10
CA ASP A 92 -45.39 -10.00 5.73
C ASP A 92 -45.13 -8.55 5.27
N ARG A 93 -44.05 -7.92 5.74
CA ARG A 93 -43.61 -6.59 5.30
C ARG A 93 -43.04 -6.66 3.88
N THR A 94 -42.21 -7.67 3.62
CA THR A 94 -41.65 -7.96 2.29
C THR A 94 -42.75 -8.34 1.29
N LYS A 95 -43.73 -9.16 1.69
CA LYS A 95 -44.93 -9.48 0.92
C LYS A 95 -45.71 -8.22 0.52
N ALA A 96 -45.94 -7.30 1.45
CA ALA A 96 -46.61 -6.03 1.17
C ALA A 96 -45.81 -5.16 0.18
N GLU A 97 -44.48 -5.11 0.29
CA GLU A 97 -43.63 -4.37 -0.65
C GLU A 97 -43.57 -4.99 -2.05
N ILE A 98 -43.52 -6.33 -2.15
CA ILE A 98 -43.62 -7.07 -3.43
C ILE A 98 -44.94 -6.74 -4.15
N ILE A 99 -46.05 -6.68 -3.40
CA ILE A 99 -47.37 -6.27 -3.93
C ILE A 99 -47.37 -4.79 -4.33
N ARG A 100 -46.80 -3.89 -3.51
CA ARG A 100 -46.67 -2.45 -3.82
C ARG A 100 -45.90 -2.21 -5.12
N LEU A 101 -44.81 -2.94 -5.34
CA LEU A 101 -43.98 -2.89 -6.54
C LEU A 101 -44.70 -3.41 -7.79
N LYS A 102 -45.81 -4.14 -7.65
CA LYS A 102 -46.49 -4.89 -8.72
C LYS A 102 -45.52 -5.89 -9.38
N ALA A 103 -44.78 -6.63 -8.57
CA ALA A 103 -43.82 -7.61 -9.05
C ALA A 103 -44.51 -8.78 -9.76
N GLU A 104 -44.06 -9.08 -10.97
CA GLU A 104 -44.50 -10.24 -11.76
C GLU A 104 -43.65 -11.47 -11.43
N LYS A 105 -42.36 -11.26 -11.14
CA LYS A 105 -41.38 -12.33 -10.90
C LYS A 105 -40.44 -12.04 -9.74
N VAL A 106 -40.24 -13.06 -8.90
CA VAL A 106 -39.28 -13.08 -7.79
C VAL A 106 -38.16 -14.06 -8.07
N TYR A 107 -36.92 -13.60 -7.92
CA TYR A 107 -35.72 -14.41 -8.01
C TYR A 107 -35.24 -14.79 -6.60
N LEU A 108 -35.33 -16.07 -6.25
CA LEU A 108 -34.88 -16.57 -4.93
C LEU A 108 -33.40 -16.94 -5.01
N ILE A 109 -32.56 -16.27 -4.22
CA ILE A 109 -31.12 -16.51 -4.23
C ILE A 109 -30.73 -17.44 -3.07
N GLY A 110 -30.12 -18.58 -3.41
CA GLY A 110 -29.71 -19.62 -2.45
C GLY A 110 -30.59 -20.87 -2.49
N GLY A 111 -30.01 -21.99 -2.03
CA GLY A 111 -30.65 -23.30 -2.05
C GLY A 111 -31.81 -23.43 -1.07
N THR A 112 -32.51 -24.56 -1.07
CA THR A 112 -33.65 -24.81 -0.17
C THR A 112 -33.29 -24.90 1.33
N LYS A 113 -31.99 -25.01 1.66
CA LYS A 113 -31.47 -24.84 3.04
C LYS A 113 -31.41 -23.37 3.48
N THR A 114 -31.25 -22.46 2.52
CA THR A 114 -31.10 -21.00 2.70
C THR A 114 -32.45 -20.29 2.58
N LEU A 115 -33.27 -20.69 1.61
CA LEU A 115 -34.65 -20.23 1.40
C LEU A 115 -35.55 -21.44 1.12
N GLY A 116 -36.20 -21.98 2.14
CA GLY A 116 -37.06 -23.14 2.07
C GLY A 116 -38.18 -23.03 1.04
N SER A 117 -38.65 -24.19 0.56
CA SER A 117 -39.68 -24.31 -0.48
C SER A 117 -41.01 -23.64 -0.09
N GLU A 118 -41.26 -23.45 1.21
CA GLU A 118 -42.45 -22.77 1.72
C GLU A 118 -42.54 -21.30 1.30
N VAL A 119 -41.41 -20.57 1.24
CA VAL A 119 -41.37 -19.19 0.71
C VAL A 119 -41.82 -19.17 -0.76
N GLU A 120 -41.38 -20.17 -1.52
CA GLU A 120 -41.72 -20.33 -2.94
C GLU A 120 -43.20 -20.68 -3.14
N THR A 121 -43.76 -21.52 -2.27
CA THR A 121 -45.19 -21.86 -2.22
C THR A 121 -46.06 -20.64 -1.87
N GLN A 122 -45.62 -19.83 -0.90
CA GLN A 122 -46.32 -18.60 -0.50
C GLN A 122 -46.30 -17.53 -1.61
N LEU A 123 -45.22 -17.43 -2.40
CA LEU A 123 -45.16 -16.56 -3.57
C LEU A 123 -46.06 -17.05 -4.71
N LYS A 124 -46.04 -18.34 -5.04
CA LYS A 124 -46.94 -18.94 -6.06
C LYS A 124 -48.41 -18.77 -5.70
N SER A 125 -48.74 -18.85 -4.41
CA SER A 125 -50.09 -18.60 -3.87
C SER A 125 -50.57 -17.15 -4.09
N LEU A 126 -49.66 -16.21 -4.31
CA LEU A 126 -49.94 -14.81 -4.68
C LEU A 126 -49.98 -14.59 -6.20
N LYS A 127 -49.86 -15.65 -7.01
CA LYS A 127 -49.75 -15.64 -8.48
C LYS A 127 -48.52 -14.88 -9.00
N ILE A 128 -47.40 -14.99 -8.27
CA ILE A 128 -46.12 -14.39 -8.62
C ILE A 128 -45.17 -15.50 -9.11
N ASP A 129 -44.53 -15.29 -10.26
CA ASP A 129 -43.57 -16.25 -10.81
C ASP A 129 -42.31 -16.32 -9.95
N THR A 130 -41.73 -17.53 -9.81
CA THR A 130 -40.53 -17.76 -9.01
C THR A 130 -39.44 -18.43 -9.83
N GLU A 131 -38.22 -17.89 -9.80
CA GLU A 131 -37.03 -18.55 -10.34
C GLU A 131 -35.94 -18.61 -9.27
N ARG A 132 -35.46 -19.81 -8.95
CA ARG A 132 -34.41 -20.03 -7.95
C ARG A 132 -33.04 -20.05 -8.61
N ILE A 133 -32.08 -19.31 -8.04
CA ILE A 133 -30.69 -19.29 -8.49
C ILE A 133 -29.83 -19.80 -7.33
N SER A 134 -29.30 -21.01 -7.48
CA SER A 134 -28.59 -21.74 -6.43
C SER A 134 -27.71 -22.84 -7.00
N GLY A 135 -26.54 -23.06 -6.40
CA GLY A 135 -25.70 -24.24 -6.61
C GLY A 135 -25.65 -25.15 -5.38
N ASN A 136 -24.76 -26.16 -5.43
CA ASN A 136 -24.52 -27.08 -4.30
C ASN A 136 -23.83 -26.39 -3.10
N ASP A 137 -23.11 -25.31 -3.37
CA ASP A 137 -22.40 -24.47 -2.41
C ASP A 137 -22.45 -22.99 -2.84
N ARG A 138 -21.81 -22.10 -2.07
CA ARG A 138 -21.74 -20.65 -2.35
C ARG A 138 -20.97 -20.33 -3.65
N TYR A 139 -19.96 -21.11 -3.98
CA TYR A 139 -19.10 -20.93 -5.15
C TYR A 139 -19.88 -21.22 -6.43
N GLN A 140 -20.60 -22.35 -6.46
CA GLN A 140 -21.48 -22.74 -7.55
C GLN A 140 -22.67 -21.78 -7.65
N THR A 141 -23.22 -21.33 -6.51
CA THR A 141 -24.27 -20.29 -6.49
C THR A 141 -23.80 -19.00 -7.15
N SER A 142 -22.57 -18.55 -6.88
CA SER A 142 -22.00 -17.36 -7.55
C SER A 142 -21.83 -17.56 -9.05
N LEU A 143 -21.49 -18.77 -9.50
CA LEU A 143 -21.41 -19.12 -10.92
C LEU A 143 -22.79 -19.17 -11.61
N GLU A 144 -23.82 -19.69 -10.95
CA GLU A 144 -25.19 -19.63 -11.51
C GLU A 144 -25.70 -18.19 -11.60
N ILE A 145 -25.39 -17.33 -10.62
CA ILE A 145 -25.68 -15.89 -10.69
C ILE A 145 -24.91 -15.23 -11.85
N ALA A 146 -23.65 -15.59 -12.07
CA ALA A 146 -22.85 -15.08 -13.19
C ALA A 146 -23.41 -15.48 -14.56
N LYS A 147 -23.89 -16.72 -14.72
CA LYS A 147 -24.63 -17.16 -15.91
C LYS A 147 -25.95 -16.42 -16.07
N LYS A 148 -26.70 -16.20 -14.99
CA LYS A 148 -27.99 -15.49 -15.03
C LYS A 148 -27.85 -14.00 -15.37
N LEU A 149 -26.72 -13.39 -15.00
CA LEU A 149 -26.31 -12.08 -15.49
C LEU A 149 -26.01 -12.12 -17.00
N ASP A 150 -25.22 -13.08 -17.47
CA ASP A 150 -24.92 -13.22 -18.90
C ASP A 150 -26.19 -13.42 -19.76
N GLU A 151 -27.09 -14.32 -19.32
CA GLU A 151 -28.41 -14.54 -19.92
C GLU A 151 -29.24 -13.25 -19.99
N SER A 152 -29.16 -12.36 -18.98
CA SER A 152 -29.95 -11.13 -18.93
C SER A 152 -29.43 -10.01 -19.83
N LEU A 153 -28.16 -10.07 -20.24
CA LEU A 153 -27.53 -9.09 -21.15
C LEU A 153 -27.78 -9.42 -22.63
N GLY A 154 -27.99 -10.69 -22.96
CA GLY A 154 -28.36 -11.15 -24.29
C GLY A 154 -27.22 -11.18 -25.31
N ARG A 155 -27.49 -11.71 -26.51
CA ARG A 155 -26.48 -12.12 -27.51
C ARG A 155 -25.89 -10.98 -28.37
N LYS A 156 -25.94 -9.72 -27.93
CA LYS A 156 -25.32 -8.59 -28.66
C LYS A 156 -23.84 -8.50 -28.28
N ALA A 157 -22.95 -8.38 -29.27
CA ALA A 157 -21.50 -8.34 -29.02
C ALA A 157 -21.06 -7.21 -28.06
N SER A 158 -21.76 -6.07 -28.08
CA SER A 158 -21.57 -4.94 -27.14
C SER A 158 -22.20 -5.15 -25.75
N SER A 159 -22.71 -6.34 -25.46
CA SER A 159 -23.35 -6.73 -24.20
C SER A 159 -22.72 -7.96 -23.56
N ASN A 160 -21.70 -8.56 -24.18
CA ASN A 160 -20.91 -9.63 -23.59
C ASN A 160 -20.18 -9.15 -22.31
N ILE A 161 -20.12 -10.02 -21.31
CA ILE A 161 -19.27 -9.81 -20.12
C ILE A 161 -17.79 -9.89 -20.54
N SER A 162 -17.05 -8.79 -20.41
CA SER A 162 -15.60 -8.74 -20.68
C SER A 162 -14.73 -8.56 -19.43
N GLU A 163 -15.33 -8.20 -18.30
CA GLU A 163 -14.65 -7.99 -17.02
C GLU A 163 -15.38 -8.75 -15.92
N ILE A 164 -14.63 -9.27 -14.93
CA ILE A 164 -15.18 -9.96 -13.76
C ILE A 164 -14.60 -9.40 -12.47
N VAL A 165 -15.26 -9.68 -11.36
CA VAL A 165 -14.73 -9.46 -10.01
C VAL A 165 -14.53 -10.80 -9.33
N VAL A 166 -13.46 -10.94 -8.55
CA VAL A 166 -13.14 -12.15 -7.77
C VAL A 166 -12.89 -11.77 -6.32
N VAL A 167 -13.58 -12.43 -5.39
CA VAL A 167 -13.52 -12.19 -3.93
C VAL A 167 -13.43 -13.52 -3.18
N ASN A 168 -12.85 -13.55 -1.98
CA ASN A 168 -12.81 -14.78 -1.18
C ASN A 168 -14.20 -15.11 -0.62
N GLY A 169 -14.71 -16.32 -0.88
CA GLY A 169 -16.07 -16.72 -0.52
C GLY A 169 -16.31 -17.02 0.97
N GLU A 170 -15.28 -17.00 1.80
CA GLU A 170 -15.35 -17.27 3.24
C GLU A 170 -14.99 -16.05 4.09
N LYS A 171 -13.86 -15.39 3.82
CA LYS A 171 -13.37 -14.21 4.53
C LYS A 171 -13.75 -12.88 3.83
N GLY A 172 -13.85 -12.88 2.50
CA GLY A 172 -14.02 -11.67 1.67
C GLY A 172 -15.46 -11.17 1.53
N LEU A 173 -16.28 -11.33 2.56
CA LEU A 173 -17.73 -11.04 2.48
C LEU A 173 -18.02 -9.53 2.42
N ALA A 174 -17.17 -8.72 3.09
CA ALA A 174 -17.22 -7.27 3.00
C ALA A 174 -16.66 -6.74 1.66
N ASP A 175 -15.65 -7.42 1.10
CA ASP A 175 -15.10 -7.14 -0.22
C ASP A 175 -16.18 -7.28 -1.31
N ALA A 176 -17.00 -8.34 -1.21
CA ALA A 176 -18.09 -8.65 -2.11
C ALA A 176 -19.18 -7.55 -2.16
N VAL A 177 -19.59 -6.99 -1.02
CA VAL A 177 -20.58 -5.89 -1.01
C VAL A 177 -19.97 -4.54 -1.34
N SER A 178 -18.69 -4.30 -1.01
CA SER A 178 -17.96 -3.07 -1.38
C SER A 178 -17.94 -2.84 -2.89
N VAL A 179 -17.67 -3.91 -3.64
CA VAL A 179 -17.62 -3.89 -5.11
C VAL A 179 -18.99 -4.08 -5.77
N GLY A 180 -20.00 -4.52 -5.01
CA GLY A 180 -21.34 -4.86 -5.51
C GLY A 180 -22.00 -3.80 -6.40
N ALA A 181 -21.94 -2.53 -6.00
CA ALA A 181 -22.56 -1.44 -6.74
C ALA A 181 -21.85 -1.10 -8.06
N ILE A 182 -20.50 -1.16 -8.11
CA ILE A 182 -19.74 -0.86 -9.34
C ILE A 182 -19.69 -2.05 -10.28
N ALA A 183 -19.69 -3.28 -9.74
CA ALA A 183 -19.89 -4.49 -10.50
C ALA A 183 -21.26 -4.48 -11.22
N ALA A 184 -22.31 -3.98 -10.56
CA ALA A 184 -23.62 -3.81 -11.19
C ALA A 184 -23.66 -2.71 -12.27
N GLN A 185 -23.01 -1.57 -12.05
CA GLN A 185 -22.87 -0.50 -13.06
C GLN A 185 -22.15 -1.02 -14.33
N ASN A 186 -21.04 -1.72 -14.14
CA ASN A 186 -20.16 -2.18 -15.22
C ASN A 186 -20.51 -3.59 -15.74
N LYS A 187 -21.63 -4.19 -15.26
CA LYS A 187 -22.11 -5.53 -15.65
C LYS A 187 -21.12 -6.67 -15.37
N MET A 188 -20.25 -6.51 -14.38
CA MET A 188 -19.28 -7.51 -13.97
C MET A 188 -19.94 -8.54 -13.02
N PRO A 189 -19.87 -9.85 -13.29
CA PRO A 189 -20.25 -10.85 -12.31
C PRO A 189 -19.21 -10.89 -11.19
N ILE A 190 -19.67 -11.15 -9.96
CA ILE A 190 -18.79 -11.40 -8.81
C ILE A 190 -18.69 -12.91 -8.64
N ILE A 191 -17.46 -13.42 -8.76
CA ILE A 191 -17.10 -14.83 -8.61
C ILE A 191 -16.51 -15.03 -7.21
N LEU A 192 -17.04 -16.00 -6.46
CA LEU A 192 -16.44 -16.40 -5.19
C LEU A 192 -15.26 -17.37 -5.45
N SER A 193 -14.11 -17.08 -4.84
CA SER A 193 -12.93 -17.95 -4.81
C SER A 193 -12.90 -18.75 -3.51
N SER A 194 -12.68 -20.06 -3.60
CA SER A 194 -12.46 -20.97 -2.47
C SER A 194 -11.02 -20.87 -1.95
N PRO A 195 -10.78 -20.95 -0.62
CA PRO A 195 -9.42 -21.06 -0.08
C PRO A 195 -8.69 -22.34 -0.53
N LYS A 196 -9.42 -23.44 -0.72
CA LYS A 196 -8.88 -24.76 -1.12
C LYS A 196 -8.76 -24.91 -2.64
N ASP A 197 -9.76 -24.41 -3.36
CA ASP A 197 -9.97 -24.72 -4.77
C ASP A 197 -9.91 -23.50 -5.70
N GLY A 198 -9.60 -22.31 -5.15
CA GLY A 198 -9.50 -21.06 -5.91
C GLY A 198 -10.76 -20.81 -6.73
N ILE A 199 -10.57 -20.54 -8.02
CA ILE A 199 -11.64 -20.31 -9.00
C ILE A 199 -11.98 -21.55 -9.85
N LYS A 200 -11.58 -22.78 -9.46
CA LYS A 200 -11.73 -24.01 -10.28
C LYS A 200 -13.14 -24.17 -10.88
N GLN A 201 -14.20 -24.03 -10.10
CA GLN A 201 -15.58 -24.16 -10.56
C GLN A 201 -15.94 -23.16 -11.68
N SER A 202 -15.47 -21.91 -11.58
CA SER A 202 -15.76 -20.83 -12.54
C SER A 202 -14.77 -20.74 -13.71
N SER A 203 -13.65 -21.48 -13.66
CA SER A 203 -12.57 -21.43 -14.66
C SER A 203 -13.07 -21.62 -16.11
N LYS A 204 -13.99 -22.56 -16.34
CA LYS A 204 -14.61 -22.77 -17.66
C LYS A 204 -15.43 -21.57 -18.12
N PHE A 205 -16.26 -20.98 -17.26
CA PHE A 205 -17.04 -19.78 -17.61
C PHE A 205 -16.13 -18.60 -17.97
N ILE A 206 -15.08 -18.37 -17.19
CA ILE A 206 -14.09 -17.31 -17.43
C ILE A 206 -13.38 -17.50 -18.78
N LYS A 207 -13.02 -18.75 -19.13
CA LYS A 207 -12.41 -19.09 -20.42
C LYS A 207 -13.39 -18.97 -21.59
N ASP A 208 -14.57 -19.58 -21.48
CA ASP A 208 -15.60 -19.60 -22.53
C ASP A 208 -16.10 -18.19 -22.88
N LYS A 209 -16.07 -17.25 -21.91
CA LYS A 209 -16.47 -15.85 -22.11
C LYS A 209 -15.37 -14.94 -22.67
N GLY A 210 -14.12 -15.40 -22.70
CA GLY A 210 -13.00 -14.58 -23.17
C GLY A 210 -12.79 -13.32 -22.33
N ILE A 211 -12.90 -13.45 -21.00
CA ILE A 211 -12.71 -12.36 -20.04
C ILE A 211 -11.34 -11.69 -20.26
N LYS A 212 -11.32 -10.35 -20.25
CA LYS A 212 -10.16 -9.51 -20.59
C LYS A 212 -9.49 -8.85 -19.39
N THR A 213 -10.17 -8.76 -18.25
CA THR A 213 -9.68 -8.16 -17.00
C THR A 213 -10.43 -8.74 -15.82
N SER A 214 -9.71 -8.98 -14.71
CA SER A 214 -10.26 -9.57 -13.49
C SER A 214 -9.88 -8.72 -12.29
N TYR A 215 -10.87 -8.13 -11.62
CA TYR A 215 -10.66 -7.33 -10.42
C TYR A 215 -10.66 -8.23 -9.19
N VAL A 216 -9.49 -8.44 -8.60
CA VAL A 216 -9.28 -9.27 -7.40
C VAL A 216 -9.39 -8.36 -6.18
N ILE A 217 -10.48 -8.48 -5.43
CA ILE A 217 -10.70 -7.63 -4.24
C ILE A 217 -10.28 -8.39 -2.99
N GLY A 218 -9.53 -7.72 -2.12
CA GLY A 218 -8.92 -8.29 -0.91
C GLY A 218 -7.44 -8.67 -1.07
N GLY A 219 -6.72 -8.65 0.05
CA GLY A 219 -5.27 -8.86 0.10
C GLY A 219 -4.82 -10.29 -0.24
N VAL A 220 -3.50 -10.51 -0.24
CA VAL A 220 -2.91 -11.84 -0.56
C VAL A 220 -3.37 -12.96 0.38
N GLN A 221 -3.70 -12.63 1.63
CA GLN A 221 -4.24 -13.56 2.63
C GLN A 221 -5.71 -13.94 2.39
N SER A 222 -6.44 -13.15 1.58
CA SER A 222 -7.79 -13.47 1.12
C SER A 222 -7.75 -14.22 -0.22
N ILE A 223 -6.95 -13.76 -1.18
CA ILE A 223 -6.76 -14.44 -2.47
C ILE A 223 -5.27 -14.50 -2.77
N SER A 224 -4.70 -15.71 -2.73
CA SER A 224 -3.28 -15.94 -2.96
C SER A 224 -2.83 -15.46 -4.34
N GLU A 225 -1.55 -15.10 -4.48
CA GLU A 225 -1.01 -14.64 -5.77
C GLU A 225 -1.04 -15.77 -6.82
N VAL A 226 -0.88 -17.03 -6.40
CA VAL A 226 -1.13 -18.23 -7.24
C VAL A 226 -2.54 -18.21 -7.82
N THR A 227 -3.57 -17.94 -7.01
CA THR A 227 -4.96 -17.87 -7.49
C THR A 227 -5.15 -16.68 -8.44
N LYS A 228 -4.63 -15.50 -8.07
CA LYS A 228 -4.68 -14.29 -8.90
C LYS A 228 -4.08 -14.53 -10.28
N ASN A 229 -2.95 -15.22 -10.37
CA ASN A 229 -2.22 -15.45 -11.62
C ASN A 229 -2.89 -16.47 -12.56
N THR A 230 -3.97 -17.14 -12.13
CA THR A 230 -4.84 -17.95 -13.03
C THR A 230 -5.88 -17.11 -13.80
N LEU A 231 -6.03 -15.83 -13.47
CA LEU A 231 -7.09 -14.96 -14.00
C LEU A 231 -6.60 -14.09 -15.18
N PRO A 232 -7.45 -13.78 -16.17
CA PRO A 232 -7.10 -12.85 -17.24
C PRO A 232 -6.87 -11.42 -16.74
N SER A 233 -5.70 -10.86 -17.06
CA SER A 233 -5.23 -9.50 -16.71
C SER A 233 -5.65 -9.03 -15.30
N PRO A 234 -5.08 -9.63 -14.24
CA PRO A 234 -5.62 -9.47 -12.90
C PRO A 234 -5.15 -8.17 -12.22
N LYS A 235 -6.11 -7.35 -11.79
CA LYS A 235 -5.88 -6.10 -11.04
C LYS A 235 -6.31 -6.31 -9.59
N ARG A 236 -5.39 -6.21 -8.61
CA ARG A 236 -5.74 -6.34 -7.18
C ARG A 236 -6.16 -4.98 -6.61
N LEU A 237 -7.24 -4.96 -5.82
CA LEU A 237 -7.67 -3.80 -5.01
C LEU A 237 -7.86 -4.27 -3.57
N SER A 238 -7.07 -3.71 -2.65
CA SER A 238 -7.01 -4.18 -1.26
C SER A 238 -6.37 -3.13 -0.35
N GLY A 239 -6.80 -3.09 0.91
CA GLY A 239 -6.07 -2.47 2.02
C GLY A 239 -5.81 -3.48 3.14
N ASN A 240 -5.41 -2.99 4.30
CA ASN A 240 -5.13 -3.79 5.50
C ASN A 240 -6.42 -4.34 6.14
N ASP A 241 -7.51 -3.56 6.08
CA ASP A 241 -8.85 -3.96 6.52
C ASP A 241 -9.90 -3.85 5.39
N ARG A 242 -11.16 -4.08 5.74
CA ARG A 242 -12.30 -4.00 4.80
C ARG A 242 -12.72 -2.57 4.45
N ASN A 243 -12.37 -1.59 5.29
CA ASN A 243 -12.72 -0.17 5.16
C ASN A 243 -11.72 0.53 4.22
N GLU A 244 -10.44 0.19 4.34
CA GLU A 244 -9.38 0.50 3.36
C GLU A 244 -9.58 -0.26 2.05
N THR A 245 -10.00 -1.53 2.09
CA THR A 245 -10.34 -2.27 0.85
C THR A 245 -11.55 -1.64 0.14
N ASN A 246 -12.54 -1.15 0.89
CA ASN A 246 -13.64 -0.34 0.36
C ASN A 246 -13.12 0.99 -0.24
N ALA A 247 -12.17 1.67 0.42
CA ALA A 247 -11.52 2.87 -0.10
C ALA A 247 -10.74 2.60 -1.40
N ALA A 248 -10.01 1.47 -1.50
CA ALA A 248 -9.31 1.04 -2.70
C ALA A 248 -10.27 0.73 -3.86
N VAL A 249 -11.44 0.15 -3.57
CA VAL A 249 -12.53 -0.05 -4.55
C VAL A 249 -13.10 1.29 -5.04
N ILE A 250 -13.30 2.26 -4.13
CA ILE A 250 -13.79 3.60 -4.50
C ILE A 250 -12.75 4.32 -5.38
N SER A 251 -11.48 4.34 -4.95
CA SER A 251 -10.38 5.00 -5.67
C SER A 251 -10.13 4.37 -7.06
N GLY A 252 -10.07 3.03 -7.12
CA GLY A 252 -9.69 2.31 -8.33
C GLY A 252 -10.78 2.18 -9.39
N LEU A 253 -12.07 2.24 -9.01
CA LEU A 253 -13.19 1.94 -9.93
C LEU A 253 -14.19 3.09 -10.12
N TYR A 254 -14.22 4.10 -9.25
CA TYR A 254 -15.03 5.31 -9.45
C TYR A 254 -14.13 6.45 -9.96
N SER A 255 -13.87 6.47 -11.27
CA SER A 255 -12.96 7.44 -11.91
C SER A 255 -13.45 8.89 -11.88
N SER A 256 -14.77 9.12 -11.90
CA SER A 256 -15.33 10.48 -11.79
C SER A 256 -14.98 11.12 -10.44
N LYS A 257 -14.67 12.42 -10.43
CA LYS A 257 -14.61 13.20 -9.19
C LYS A 257 -16.00 13.55 -8.67
N GLU A 258 -16.94 13.89 -9.56
CA GLU A 258 -18.34 14.15 -9.19
C GLU A 258 -19.13 12.84 -9.10
N LEU A 259 -19.79 12.61 -7.97
CA LEU A 259 -20.66 11.45 -7.73
C LEU A 259 -22.05 11.94 -7.28
N LYS A 260 -23.11 11.26 -7.75
CA LYS A 260 -24.50 11.69 -7.47
C LYS A 260 -24.89 11.51 -6.00
N ASN A 261 -24.38 10.45 -5.36
CA ASN A 261 -24.65 10.10 -3.98
C ASN A 261 -23.46 9.29 -3.41
N ALA A 262 -23.45 9.05 -2.10
CA ALA A 262 -22.68 7.98 -1.47
C ALA A 262 -23.56 7.32 -0.40
N TYR A 263 -23.66 5.98 -0.43
CA TYR A 263 -24.53 5.21 0.45
C TYR A 263 -23.71 4.65 1.62
N ILE A 264 -23.92 5.19 2.82
CA ILE A 264 -23.09 4.96 3.99
C ILE A 264 -23.70 3.83 4.82
N THR A 265 -23.02 2.68 4.86
CA THR A 265 -23.52 1.44 5.49
C THR A 265 -22.49 0.91 6.50
N LYS A 266 -22.92 0.04 7.42
CA LYS A 266 -22.00 -0.59 8.38
C LYS A 266 -21.06 -1.58 7.68
N ASP A 267 -19.80 -1.58 8.09
CA ASP A 267 -18.75 -2.48 7.62
C ASP A 267 -18.89 -3.95 8.10
N GLY A 268 -19.77 -4.20 9.07
CA GLY A 268 -19.98 -5.52 9.64
C GLY A 268 -18.80 -6.10 10.42
N MET A 269 -17.89 -5.26 10.94
CA MET A 269 -16.85 -5.70 11.88
C MET A 269 -17.46 -6.22 13.18
N ASN A 270 -18.40 -5.47 13.77
CA ASN A 270 -19.13 -5.86 14.99
C ASN A 270 -19.94 -7.15 14.81
N LYS A 271 -20.54 -7.35 13.63
CA LYS A 271 -21.21 -8.59 13.24
C LYS A 271 -21.38 -8.66 11.72
N GLN A 272 -21.02 -9.81 11.14
CA GLN A 272 -21.13 -10.09 9.70
C GLN A 272 -22.52 -9.79 9.11
N GLY A 273 -23.58 -9.99 9.90
CA GLY A 273 -24.97 -9.73 9.49
C GLY A 273 -25.32 -8.25 9.28
N ASP A 274 -24.48 -7.28 9.67
CA ASP A 274 -24.72 -5.86 9.35
C ASP A 274 -24.41 -5.50 7.89
N LEU A 275 -23.67 -6.36 7.16
CA LEU A 275 -23.44 -6.22 5.72
C LEU A 275 -24.74 -6.32 4.88
N ILE A 276 -25.86 -6.72 5.49
CA ILE A 276 -27.15 -6.85 4.78
C ILE A 276 -27.71 -5.51 4.31
N ASP A 277 -27.44 -4.42 5.05
CA ASP A 277 -27.82 -3.06 4.64
C ASP A 277 -27.03 -2.65 3.38
N SER A 278 -25.75 -3.02 3.31
CA SER A 278 -24.85 -2.84 2.15
C SER A 278 -25.27 -3.65 0.92
N LEU A 279 -25.66 -4.91 1.13
CA LEU A 279 -26.18 -5.77 0.07
C LEU A 279 -27.50 -5.21 -0.50
N ALA A 280 -28.45 -4.86 0.37
CA ALA A 280 -29.77 -4.36 -0.05
C ALA A 280 -29.66 -3.06 -0.87
N VAL A 281 -28.81 -2.11 -0.46
CA VAL A 281 -28.65 -0.82 -1.16
C VAL A 281 -27.82 -0.91 -2.44
N GLY A 282 -27.04 -1.97 -2.64
CA GLY A 282 -26.11 -2.09 -3.78
C GLY A 282 -26.78 -1.88 -5.15
N SER A 283 -28.02 -2.35 -5.34
CA SER A 283 -28.79 -2.14 -6.59
C SER A 283 -29.21 -0.67 -6.78
N LEU A 284 -29.61 0.02 -5.69
CA LEU A 284 -29.96 1.44 -5.70
C LEU A 284 -28.72 2.33 -5.91
N ALA A 285 -27.60 1.96 -5.28
CA ALA A 285 -26.31 2.62 -5.45
C ALA A 285 -25.83 2.52 -6.90
N ALA A 286 -25.93 1.33 -7.50
CA ALA A 286 -25.64 1.10 -8.91
C ALA A 286 -26.51 1.94 -9.85
N LYS A 287 -27.84 1.95 -9.62
CA LYS A 287 -28.82 2.75 -10.39
C LYS A 287 -28.53 4.26 -10.36
N ASN A 288 -27.83 4.74 -9.33
CA ASN A 288 -27.44 6.13 -9.15
C ASN A 288 -25.96 6.41 -9.50
N ASN A 289 -25.23 5.47 -10.09
CA ASN A 289 -23.79 5.57 -10.36
C ASN A 289 -22.99 6.05 -9.12
N SER A 290 -23.22 5.40 -7.98
CA SER A 290 -22.79 5.88 -6.66
C SER A 290 -22.17 4.74 -5.82
N PRO A 291 -21.13 5.01 -5.01
CA PRO A 291 -20.51 4.02 -4.14
C PRO A 291 -21.39 3.62 -2.94
N VAL A 292 -21.15 2.40 -2.45
CA VAL A 292 -21.51 1.96 -1.10
C VAL A 292 -20.24 2.05 -0.26
N VAL A 293 -20.27 2.89 0.77
CA VAL A 293 -19.14 3.13 1.67
C VAL A 293 -19.35 2.29 2.93
N LEU A 294 -18.46 1.33 3.19
CA LEU A 294 -18.48 0.50 4.38
C LEU A 294 -17.76 1.24 5.52
N VAL A 295 -18.46 1.67 6.55
CA VAL A 295 -17.89 2.40 7.68
C VAL A 295 -18.12 1.69 9.01
N GLY A 296 -17.18 1.90 9.94
CA GLY A 296 -17.40 1.62 11.35
C GLY A 296 -18.14 2.78 12.01
N ASN A 297 -17.95 2.94 13.31
CA ASN A 297 -18.47 4.12 14.01
C ASN A 297 -17.93 5.42 13.39
N LYS A 298 -16.64 5.44 13.01
CA LYS A 298 -15.92 6.56 12.39
C LYS A 298 -15.29 6.13 11.06
N LEU A 299 -14.82 7.11 10.29
CA LEU A 299 -13.91 6.87 9.16
C LEU A 299 -12.51 6.41 9.62
N ASN A 300 -11.75 5.79 8.72
CA ASN A 300 -10.29 5.68 8.81
C ASN A 300 -9.61 6.66 7.82
N LYS A 301 -8.30 6.88 7.96
CA LYS A 301 -7.55 7.88 7.17
C LYS A 301 -7.60 7.66 5.66
N GLU A 302 -7.64 6.41 5.19
CA GLU A 302 -7.72 6.12 3.75
C GLU A 302 -9.14 6.36 3.20
N GLN A 303 -10.17 6.20 4.03
CA GLN A 303 -11.53 6.61 3.71
C GLN A 303 -11.67 8.14 3.66
N GLU A 304 -11.10 8.86 4.62
CA GLU A 304 -11.04 10.34 4.60
C GLU A 304 -10.36 10.84 3.31
N LYS A 305 -9.15 10.33 3.01
CA LYS A 305 -8.40 10.63 1.79
C LYS A 305 -9.22 10.38 0.53
N VAL A 306 -9.78 9.17 0.34
CA VAL A 306 -10.48 8.85 -0.91
C VAL A 306 -11.76 9.64 -1.07
N LEU A 307 -12.52 9.88 0.02
CA LEU A 307 -13.73 10.68 -0.04
C LEU A 307 -13.43 12.15 -0.32
N ASN A 308 -12.31 12.68 0.18
CA ASN A 308 -11.85 14.02 -0.17
C ASN A 308 -11.39 14.15 -1.65
N THR A 309 -11.09 13.05 -2.36
CA THR A 309 -10.92 13.10 -3.83
C THR A 309 -12.24 13.28 -4.60
N LYS A 310 -13.40 13.23 -3.93
CA LYS A 310 -14.73 13.20 -4.56
C LYS A 310 -15.62 14.36 -4.12
N SER A 311 -16.41 14.86 -5.07
CA SER A 311 -17.52 15.78 -4.84
C SER A 311 -18.84 15.00 -4.81
N LEU A 312 -19.45 14.90 -3.63
CA LEU A 312 -20.68 14.15 -3.40
C LEU A 312 -21.89 15.09 -3.41
N LYS A 313 -22.80 14.93 -4.38
CA LYS A 313 -24.01 15.76 -4.48
C LYS A 313 -25.09 15.40 -3.44
N THR A 314 -24.99 14.22 -2.84
CA THR A 314 -25.78 13.73 -1.72
C THR A 314 -24.94 12.75 -0.89
N VAL A 315 -25.19 12.65 0.41
CA VAL A 315 -24.71 11.55 1.27
C VAL A 315 -25.93 10.91 1.94
N THR A 316 -26.07 9.59 1.84
CA THR A 316 -27.25 8.85 2.33
C THR A 316 -26.84 7.88 3.42
N GLN A 317 -27.31 8.09 4.66
CA GLN A 317 -27.17 7.07 5.70
C GLN A 317 -28.10 5.88 5.37
N VAL A 318 -27.60 4.66 5.49
CA VAL A 318 -28.38 3.44 5.26
C VAL A 318 -28.33 2.57 6.50
N GLY A 319 -29.49 2.08 6.95
CA GLY A 319 -29.62 1.42 8.24
C GLY A 319 -29.19 2.35 9.39
N GLY A 320 -28.58 1.77 10.43
CA GLY A 320 -28.02 2.55 11.53
C GLY A 320 -27.57 1.70 12.71
N SER A 321 -27.36 2.38 13.84
CA SER A 321 -26.79 1.83 15.08
C SER A 321 -25.35 1.35 14.87
N GLY A 322 -24.50 2.23 14.34
CA GLY A 322 -23.07 1.97 14.15
C GLY A 322 -22.39 2.74 13.02
N ASN A 323 -23.09 3.63 12.29
CA ASN A 323 -22.54 4.45 11.21
C ASN A 323 -22.89 5.95 11.33
N GLU A 324 -23.58 6.35 12.39
CA GLU A 324 -24.05 7.71 12.64
C GLU A 324 -22.91 8.76 12.72
N THR A 325 -21.78 8.44 13.36
CA THR A 325 -20.66 9.40 13.49
C THR A 325 -19.92 9.54 12.16
N ALA A 326 -19.56 8.44 11.51
CA ALA A 326 -18.95 8.43 10.17
C ALA A 326 -19.81 9.16 9.13
N PHE A 327 -21.14 8.95 9.11
CA PHE A 327 -22.05 9.70 8.25
C PHE A 327 -21.98 11.22 8.50
N SER A 328 -21.83 11.64 9.76
CA SER A 328 -21.67 13.04 10.15
C SER A 328 -20.29 13.60 9.76
N GLU A 329 -19.24 12.79 9.85
CA GLU A 329 -17.87 13.10 9.41
C GLU A 329 -17.83 13.34 7.89
N ILE A 330 -18.40 12.44 7.07
CA ILE A 330 -18.49 12.59 5.61
C ILE A 330 -19.32 13.83 5.23
N LYS A 331 -20.44 14.10 5.91
CA LYS A 331 -21.23 15.32 5.65
C LYS A 331 -20.44 16.59 5.93
N LYS A 332 -19.54 16.56 6.92
CA LYS A 332 -18.68 17.70 7.26
C LYS A 332 -17.62 17.93 6.17
N SER A 333 -16.85 16.90 5.79
CA SER A 333 -15.78 17.01 4.78
C SER A 333 -16.26 17.18 3.33
N GLN A 334 -17.59 17.27 3.12
CA GLN A 334 -18.22 17.61 1.84
C GLN A 334 -18.91 18.99 1.89
N SER A 335 -18.82 19.73 2.99
CA SER A 335 -19.44 21.05 3.12
C SER A 335 -18.45 22.16 2.73
N THR A 336 -18.73 22.88 1.64
CA THR A 336 -17.87 23.96 1.12
C THR A 336 -17.52 25.03 2.15
N THR A 337 -16.23 25.11 2.48
CA THR A 337 -15.53 26.24 3.09
C THR A 337 -14.92 27.12 1.99
N THR A 338 -14.73 28.41 2.25
CA THR A 338 -14.00 29.32 1.36
C THR A 338 -12.83 29.96 2.09
N TYR A 339 -11.63 29.84 1.52
CA TYR A 339 -10.38 30.42 2.04
C TYR A 339 -9.98 31.61 1.17
N GLU A 340 -9.93 32.81 1.75
CA GLU A 340 -9.33 33.99 1.11
C GLU A 340 -7.82 34.01 1.39
N VAL A 341 -7.01 34.07 0.34
CA VAL A 341 -5.55 33.87 0.38
C VAL A 341 -4.83 34.98 -0.39
N LYS A 342 -3.85 35.64 0.23
CA LYS A 342 -3.13 36.80 -0.34
C LYS A 342 -1.68 36.49 -0.72
N ASN A 343 -1.08 35.44 -0.16
CA ASN A 343 0.34 35.10 -0.30
C ASN A 343 0.58 33.59 -0.27
N VAL A 344 1.85 33.18 -0.43
CA VAL A 344 2.28 31.78 -0.56
C VAL A 344 2.09 30.98 0.74
N GLU A 345 2.27 31.57 1.91
CA GLU A 345 2.15 30.85 3.19
C GLU A 345 0.68 30.62 3.56
N GLU A 346 -0.18 31.62 3.34
CA GLU A 346 -1.63 31.46 3.42
C GLU A 346 -2.13 30.37 2.45
N LEU A 347 -1.55 30.27 1.24
CA LEU A 347 -1.88 29.24 0.27
C LEU A 347 -1.51 27.82 0.74
N LYS A 348 -0.31 27.63 1.28
CA LYS A 348 0.10 26.33 1.88
C LYS A 348 -0.87 25.92 2.99
N ILE A 349 -1.21 26.85 3.88
CA ILE A 349 -2.12 26.61 5.01
C ILE A 349 -3.54 26.29 4.53
N ALA A 350 -4.01 26.92 3.45
CA ALA A 350 -5.32 26.61 2.86
C ALA A 350 -5.32 25.23 2.17
N LEU A 351 -4.31 24.93 1.33
CA LEU A 351 -4.20 23.64 0.64
C LEU A 351 -4.08 22.46 1.62
N ALA A 352 -3.40 22.65 2.76
CA ALA A 352 -3.27 21.63 3.81
C ALA A 352 -4.52 21.45 4.69
N LYS A 353 -5.52 22.35 4.59
CA LYS A 353 -6.76 22.31 5.38
C LYS A 353 -8.02 22.04 4.57
N ALA A 354 -7.97 22.22 3.25
CA ALA A 354 -9.14 22.15 2.39
C ALA A 354 -9.67 20.71 2.23
N ASP A 355 -10.91 20.49 2.66
CA ASP A 355 -11.68 19.25 2.45
C ASP A 355 -12.30 19.22 1.03
N ALA A 356 -13.13 18.23 0.69
CA ALA A 356 -13.80 18.23 -0.61
C ALA A 356 -14.85 19.34 -0.74
N ASN A 357 -15.02 19.84 -1.97
CA ASN A 357 -15.91 20.96 -2.34
C ASN A 357 -15.46 22.33 -1.80
N ASP A 358 -14.31 22.43 -1.13
CA ASP A 358 -13.74 23.70 -0.68
C ASP A 358 -13.26 24.58 -1.84
N VAL A 359 -13.22 25.90 -1.59
CA VAL A 359 -12.81 26.93 -2.54
C VAL A 359 -11.66 27.76 -1.96
N ILE A 360 -10.54 27.84 -2.67
CA ILE A 360 -9.40 28.70 -2.31
C ILE A 360 -9.37 29.90 -3.27
N ASN A 361 -9.72 31.08 -2.77
CA ASN A 361 -9.66 32.34 -3.49
C ASN A 361 -8.30 33.00 -3.27
N ILE A 362 -7.40 32.82 -4.24
CA ILE A 362 -6.09 33.50 -4.25
C ILE A 362 -6.31 34.90 -4.85
N LYS A 363 -6.08 35.94 -4.06
CA LYS A 363 -6.24 37.36 -4.42
C LYS A 363 -5.09 38.20 -3.85
N PRO A 364 -3.95 38.28 -4.54
CA PRO A 364 -2.83 39.13 -4.11
C PRO A 364 -3.18 40.62 -4.18
N SER A 365 -2.43 41.45 -3.44
CA SER A 365 -2.56 42.92 -3.47
C SER A 365 -1.88 43.59 -4.68
N GLY A 366 -1.22 42.81 -5.54
CA GLY A 366 -0.49 43.25 -6.71
C GLY A 366 -0.02 42.07 -7.57
N THR A 367 1.01 42.28 -8.39
CA THR A 367 1.57 41.21 -9.24
C THR A 367 2.33 40.16 -8.41
N MET A 368 2.00 38.89 -8.60
CA MET A 368 2.71 37.75 -8.00
C MET A 368 3.84 37.27 -8.91
N SER A 369 5.08 37.63 -8.56
CA SER A 369 6.28 37.22 -9.31
C SER A 369 6.89 35.89 -8.86
N ASN A 370 6.48 35.36 -7.71
CA ASN A 370 6.93 34.05 -7.22
C ASN A 370 6.10 32.93 -7.88
N ASP A 371 6.74 31.78 -8.10
CA ASP A 371 6.05 30.54 -8.48
C ASP A 371 5.06 30.09 -7.40
N LEU A 372 3.95 29.49 -7.81
CA LEU A 372 2.89 28.97 -6.93
C LEU A 372 2.64 27.48 -7.18
N SER A 373 2.98 26.66 -6.20
CA SER A 373 2.74 25.20 -6.22
C SER A 373 1.33 24.87 -5.72
N LEU A 374 0.47 24.43 -6.64
CA LEU A 374 -0.88 23.92 -6.39
C LEU A 374 -0.84 22.38 -6.41
N SER A 375 -0.43 21.80 -5.28
CA SER A 375 -0.37 20.35 -5.06
C SER A 375 -1.46 19.92 -4.08
N THR A 376 -2.39 19.07 -4.52
CA THR A 376 -3.44 18.47 -3.68
C THR A 376 -4.17 17.35 -4.41
N ASN A 377 -4.54 16.28 -3.70
CA ASN A 377 -5.40 15.24 -4.27
C ASN A 377 -6.90 15.53 -4.09
N ASN A 378 -7.28 16.62 -3.40
CA ASN A 378 -8.66 16.85 -2.99
C ASN A 378 -9.50 17.50 -4.12
N SER A 379 -10.80 17.23 -4.12
CA SER A 379 -11.76 17.77 -5.11
C SER A 379 -12.18 19.20 -4.76
N ILE A 380 -11.23 20.14 -4.88
CA ILE A 380 -11.39 21.56 -4.55
C ILE A 380 -11.43 22.46 -5.80
N SER A 381 -11.83 23.71 -5.62
CA SER A 381 -11.61 24.78 -6.62
C SER A 381 -10.55 25.77 -6.14
N VAL A 382 -9.60 26.15 -7.00
CA VAL A 382 -8.60 27.18 -6.71
C VAL A 382 -8.75 28.33 -7.69
N ASN A 383 -9.29 29.46 -7.22
CA ASN A 383 -9.53 30.65 -8.02
C ASN A 383 -8.33 31.61 -7.96
N LEU A 384 -7.74 31.90 -9.12
CA LEU A 384 -6.59 32.80 -9.31
C LEU A 384 -7.08 34.17 -9.76
N ASN A 385 -7.13 35.14 -8.83
CA ASN A 385 -7.71 36.48 -9.00
C ASN A 385 -6.62 37.56 -8.97
N GLY A 386 -5.89 37.75 -10.07
CA GLY A 386 -4.82 38.77 -10.12
C GLY A 386 -3.93 38.68 -11.35
N THR A 387 -2.72 39.22 -11.24
CA THR A 387 -1.66 39.05 -12.25
C THR A 387 -0.54 38.21 -11.66
N TYR A 388 -0.14 37.15 -12.35
CA TYR A 388 0.86 36.19 -11.93
C TYR A 388 1.95 36.11 -13.01
N THR A 389 3.14 36.63 -12.71
CA THR A 389 4.31 36.58 -13.60
C THR A 389 5.20 35.36 -13.31
N GLY A 390 5.13 34.80 -12.10
CA GLY A 390 5.67 33.49 -11.78
C GLY A 390 4.88 32.33 -12.42
N THR A 391 5.41 31.12 -12.30
CA THR A 391 4.79 29.88 -12.80
C THR A 391 3.78 29.32 -11.81
N ILE A 392 2.56 29.04 -12.26
CA ILE A 392 1.58 28.24 -11.52
C ILE A 392 1.88 26.76 -11.79
N VAL A 393 2.50 26.07 -10.83
CA VAL A 393 2.84 24.65 -10.93
C VAL A 393 1.68 23.82 -10.39
N VAL A 394 1.11 22.92 -11.18
CA VAL A 394 -0.12 22.17 -10.86
C VAL A 394 0.16 20.68 -10.79
N THR A 395 -0.08 20.09 -9.61
CA THR A 395 -0.07 18.64 -9.37
C THR A 395 -1.35 18.29 -8.60
N ALA A 396 -2.50 18.44 -9.27
CA ALA A 396 -3.81 18.41 -8.62
C ALA A 396 -4.88 17.64 -9.42
N PRO A 397 -4.90 16.29 -9.36
CA PRO A 397 -5.69 15.45 -10.28
C PRO A 397 -7.22 15.54 -10.11
N ASN A 398 -7.72 16.10 -9.01
CA ASN A 398 -9.17 16.27 -8.78
C ASN A 398 -9.60 17.75 -8.67
N ALA A 399 -8.67 18.70 -8.66
CA ALA A 399 -8.98 20.11 -8.48
C ALA A 399 -9.40 20.79 -9.80
N ASP A 400 -10.18 21.87 -9.69
CA ASP A 400 -10.39 22.84 -10.76
C ASP A 400 -9.58 24.11 -10.47
N ILE A 401 -8.58 24.39 -11.32
CA ILE A 401 -7.71 25.56 -11.24
C ILE A 401 -8.28 26.65 -12.15
N VAL A 402 -8.90 27.67 -11.57
CA VAL A 402 -9.71 28.67 -12.28
C VAL A 402 -8.98 30.00 -12.37
N ASN A 403 -8.49 30.35 -13.56
CA ASN A 403 -7.95 31.67 -13.85
C ASN A 403 -9.06 32.69 -14.10
N LYS A 404 -9.03 33.79 -13.33
CA LYS A 404 -9.91 34.95 -13.43
C LYS A 404 -9.14 36.25 -13.73
N GLY A 405 -7.86 36.15 -14.06
CA GLY A 405 -6.96 37.27 -14.33
C GLY A 405 -5.91 36.93 -15.38
N THR A 406 -4.66 37.36 -15.16
CA THR A 406 -3.56 37.20 -16.12
C THR A 406 -2.46 36.30 -15.55
N ILE A 407 -2.15 35.20 -16.21
CA ILE A 407 -1.07 34.28 -15.82
C ILE A 407 -0.02 34.22 -16.93
N ASN A 408 1.26 34.32 -16.57
CA ASN A 408 2.38 34.10 -17.49
C ASN A 408 2.46 32.61 -17.87
N LYS A 409 2.74 31.72 -16.90
CA LYS A 409 2.88 30.29 -17.15
C LYS A 409 2.03 29.45 -16.20
N VAL A 410 1.33 28.46 -16.75
CA VAL A 410 0.83 27.28 -16.01
C VAL A 410 1.66 26.07 -16.43
N LEU A 411 2.14 25.30 -15.46
CA LEU A 411 2.91 24.06 -15.66
C LEU A 411 2.22 22.90 -14.94
N VAL A 412 1.58 22.00 -15.68
CA VAL A 412 1.01 20.77 -15.11
C VAL A 412 2.06 19.67 -15.14
N LYS A 413 2.32 19.07 -13.99
CA LYS A 413 3.24 17.94 -13.82
C LYS A 413 2.70 16.91 -12.84
N ASP A 414 3.05 15.65 -13.08
CA ASP A 414 2.74 14.49 -12.24
C ASP A 414 1.23 14.29 -11.97
N SER A 415 0.36 14.91 -12.79
CA SER A 415 -1.08 14.96 -12.55
C SER A 415 -1.85 14.03 -13.47
N LYS A 416 -2.60 13.08 -12.89
CA LYS A 416 -3.41 12.08 -13.61
C LYS A 416 -4.88 12.52 -13.73
N GLY A 417 -5.09 13.81 -14.01
CA GLY A 417 -6.39 14.46 -14.09
C GLY A 417 -6.27 15.97 -13.97
N GLY A 418 -7.24 16.59 -13.29
CA GLY A 418 -7.28 18.03 -13.02
C GLY A 418 -7.87 18.84 -14.17
N THR A 419 -8.54 19.95 -13.83
CA THR A 419 -9.04 20.92 -14.81
C THR A 419 -8.30 22.24 -14.68
N ILE A 420 -7.83 22.81 -15.79
CA ILE A 420 -7.54 24.24 -15.91
C ILE A 420 -8.77 24.91 -16.52
N ILE A 421 -9.27 25.99 -15.92
CA ILE A 421 -10.40 26.77 -16.41
C ILE A 421 -9.93 28.22 -16.59
N ASN A 422 -9.88 28.71 -17.83
CA ASN A 422 -9.61 30.12 -18.12
C ASN A 422 -10.95 30.83 -18.40
N GLU A 423 -11.42 31.65 -17.47
CA GLU A 423 -12.72 32.34 -17.58
C GLU A 423 -12.72 33.42 -18.67
N SER A 424 -13.91 33.92 -19.02
CA SER A 424 -14.03 34.99 -20.02
C SER A 424 -13.37 36.27 -19.51
N GLY A 425 -12.61 36.94 -20.39
CA GLY A 425 -11.74 38.07 -20.03
C GLY A 425 -10.39 37.69 -19.40
N ALA A 426 -10.20 36.44 -18.96
CA ALA A 426 -8.94 35.99 -18.38
C ALA A 426 -7.90 35.59 -19.45
N LYS A 427 -6.61 35.72 -19.11
CA LYS A 427 -5.47 35.48 -20.01
C LYS A 427 -4.45 34.49 -19.41
N ILE A 428 -3.95 33.56 -20.23
CA ILE A 428 -2.75 32.76 -19.92
C ILE A 428 -1.77 32.87 -21.10
N GLU A 429 -0.48 33.17 -20.88
CA GLU A 429 0.48 33.18 -22.00
C GLU A 429 0.87 31.76 -22.41
N LYS A 430 1.35 30.91 -21.49
CA LYS A 430 1.67 29.50 -21.79
C LYS A 430 1.03 28.53 -20.81
N VAL A 431 0.35 27.51 -21.34
CA VAL A 431 0.03 26.28 -20.61
C VAL A 431 1.00 25.20 -21.08
N GLU A 432 1.75 24.58 -20.17
CA GLU A 432 2.63 23.45 -20.45
C GLU A 432 2.20 22.23 -19.63
N ILE A 433 2.04 21.08 -20.28
CA ILE A 433 1.54 19.85 -19.67
C ILE A 433 2.56 18.74 -19.95
N GLN A 434 3.25 18.28 -18.91
CA GLN A 434 4.38 17.35 -19.02
C GLN A 434 3.96 15.88 -19.23
N ASN A 435 4.85 15.07 -19.80
CA ASN A 435 4.61 13.65 -20.14
C ASN A 435 4.37 12.71 -18.94
N ASN A 436 4.71 13.13 -17.72
CA ASN A 436 4.34 12.47 -16.47
C ASN A 436 2.85 12.67 -16.09
N SER A 437 2.15 13.56 -16.78
CA SER A 437 0.72 13.85 -16.58
C SER A 437 -0.16 13.11 -17.60
N SER A 438 -1.44 12.96 -17.29
CA SER A 438 -2.42 12.36 -18.20
C SER A 438 -3.85 12.82 -17.89
N ASN A 439 -4.73 12.77 -18.89
CA ASN A 439 -6.16 13.09 -18.79
C ASN A 439 -6.49 14.51 -18.27
N VAL A 440 -5.56 15.46 -18.47
CA VAL A 440 -5.72 16.86 -18.06
C VAL A 440 -6.78 17.55 -18.93
N VAL A 441 -7.70 18.29 -18.31
CA VAL A 441 -8.75 19.03 -19.03
C VAL A 441 -8.43 20.52 -19.05
N VAL A 442 -8.43 21.16 -20.22
CA VAL A 442 -8.27 22.61 -20.36
C VAL A 442 -9.57 23.19 -20.92
N LYS A 443 -10.31 23.95 -20.11
CA LYS A 443 -11.50 24.71 -20.52
C LYS A 443 -11.09 26.17 -20.74
N ASN A 444 -11.21 26.70 -21.96
CA ASN A 444 -10.87 28.09 -22.26
C ASN A 444 -12.08 28.86 -22.80
N ASN A 445 -12.47 29.91 -22.06
CA ASN A 445 -13.47 30.91 -22.45
C ASN A 445 -12.85 32.32 -22.62
N GLY A 446 -11.55 32.45 -22.35
CA GLY A 446 -10.77 33.69 -22.44
C GLY A 446 -9.71 33.61 -23.54
N LYS A 447 -8.53 34.19 -23.30
CA LYS A 447 -7.38 34.09 -24.20
C LYS A 447 -6.27 33.20 -23.64
N ILE A 448 -5.82 32.24 -24.42
CA ILE A 448 -4.53 31.57 -24.23
C ILE A 448 -3.62 31.95 -25.41
N THR A 449 -2.34 32.26 -25.15
CA THR A 449 -1.39 32.50 -26.24
C THR A 449 -0.90 31.15 -26.80
N ASN A 450 -0.25 30.33 -25.97
CA ASN A 450 0.40 29.08 -26.35
C ASN A 450 -0.01 27.89 -25.46
N ILE A 451 -0.09 26.68 -26.03
CA ILE A 451 -0.25 25.42 -25.27
C ILE A 451 0.76 24.39 -25.77
N LYS A 452 1.54 23.81 -24.84
CA LYS A 452 2.44 22.67 -25.05
C LYS A 452 1.92 21.44 -24.33
N ASN A 453 1.65 20.36 -25.07
CA ASN A 453 1.15 19.10 -24.52
C ASN A 453 2.07 17.92 -24.84
N ASP A 454 2.71 17.39 -23.80
CA ASP A 454 3.46 16.12 -23.83
C ASP A 454 2.70 14.99 -23.11
N ALA A 455 1.53 15.30 -22.52
CA ALA A 455 0.69 14.36 -21.78
C ALA A 455 -0.29 13.57 -22.66
N THR A 456 -0.61 12.35 -22.23
CA THR A 456 -1.60 11.48 -22.89
C THR A 456 -3.03 11.80 -22.42
N GLY A 457 -4.01 11.66 -23.29
CA GLY A 457 -5.44 11.81 -22.94
C GLY A 457 -5.91 13.25 -22.63
N THR A 458 -5.04 14.26 -22.78
CA THR A 458 -5.39 15.68 -22.59
C THR A 458 -6.56 16.08 -23.49
N ASN A 459 -7.52 16.84 -22.93
CA ASN A 459 -8.71 17.29 -23.64
C ASN A 459 -8.93 18.80 -23.48
N ILE A 460 -8.92 19.53 -24.59
CA ILE A 460 -9.08 20.98 -24.66
C ILE A 460 -10.51 21.29 -25.12
N LYS A 461 -11.24 22.11 -24.36
CA LYS A 461 -12.56 22.66 -24.70
C LYS A 461 -12.42 24.17 -24.87
N ASN A 462 -12.52 24.68 -26.10
CA ASN A 462 -12.11 26.03 -26.43
C ASN A 462 -13.22 26.87 -27.09
N GLU A 463 -14.01 27.56 -26.24
CA GLU A 463 -14.94 28.60 -26.68
C GLU A 463 -14.26 29.98 -26.79
N GLY A 464 -13.08 30.12 -26.19
CA GLY A 464 -12.21 31.30 -26.27
C GLY A 464 -11.19 31.25 -27.41
N THR A 465 -10.17 32.10 -27.34
CA THR A 465 -9.07 32.15 -28.33
C THR A 465 -7.85 31.40 -27.82
N ILE A 466 -7.30 30.49 -28.64
CA ILE A 466 -5.93 29.97 -28.50
C ILE A 466 -5.13 30.49 -29.70
N THR A 467 -4.12 31.31 -29.43
CA THR A 467 -3.46 32.16 -30.45
C THR A 467 -2.54 31.37 -31.36
N ASP A 468 -1.70 30.52 -30.77
CA ASP A 468 -0.78 29.65 -31.47
C ASP A 468 -1.44 28.29 -31.80
N LYS A 469 -0.76 27.49 -32.62
CA LYS A 469 -1.05 26.05 -32.69
C LYS A 469 -0.59 25.38 -31.38
N VAL A 470 -1.26 24.29 -31.01
CA VAL A 470 -0.78 23.44 -29.90
C VAL A 470 0.51 22.73 -30.33
N GLU A 471 1.54 22.82 -29.50
CA GLU A 471 2.83 22.15 -29.69
C GLU A 471 2.99 20.97 -28.71
N GLY A 472 4.08 20.20 -28.85
CA GLY A 472 4.43 19.11 -27.95
C GLY A 472 4.36 17.71 -28.60
N SER A 473 4.78 16.70 -27.83
CA SER A 473 4.95 15.32 -28.30
C SER A 473 3.68 14.48 -28.30
N GLN A 474 2.55 14.99 -27.78
CA GLN A 474 1.25 14.29 -27.76
C GLN A 474 0.14 15.20 -28.28
N THR A 475 -0.65 14.74 -29.26
CA THR A 475 -1.80 15.49 -29.77
C THR A 475 -2.99 15.37 -28.81
N PRO A 476 -3.50 16.47 -28.22
CA PRO A 476 -4.68 16.42 -27.37
C PRO A 476 -5.97 16.30 -28.20
N SER A 477 -7.05 15.86 -27.54
CA SER A 477 -8.40 16.10 -28.04
C SER A 477 -8.70 17.60 -28.00
N VAL A 478 -9.39 18.12 -29.03
CA VAL A 478 -9.83 19.52 -29.11
C VAL A 478 -11.30 19.58 -29.52
N ASP A 479 -12.08 20.24 -28.69
CA ASP A 479 -13.52 20.50 -28.81
C ASP A 479 -13.72 22.04 -28.84
N GLY A 480 -14.70 22.53 -29.60
CA GLY A 480 -14.87 23.96 -29.88
C GLY A 480 -13.94 24.51 -30.99
N THR A 481 -13.47 25.75 -30.83
CA THR A 481 -12.70 26.48 -31.85
C THR A 481 -11.24 26.03 -31.93
N LYS A 482 -10.68 26.00 -33.15
CA LYS A 482 -9.36 25.41 -33.42
C LYS A 482 -8.19 26.36 -33.08
N PRO A 483 -7.17 25.91 -32.33
CA PRO A 483 -5.94 26.64 -32.07
C PRO A 483 -5.22 27.10 -33.34
N GLY A 484 -4.73 28.35 -33.34
CA GLY A 484 -3.89 28.88 -34.42
C GLY A 484 -4.59 29.06 -35.77
N GLY A 485 -5.92 29.24 -35.79
CA GLY A 485 -6.69 29.39 -37.02
C GLY A 485 -7.82 30.41 -36.94
N SER A 486 -7.83 31.34 -37.90
CA SER A 486 -9.09 31.90 -38.41
C SER A 486 -9.81 30.86 -39.29
N SER A 487 -11.12 31.01 -39.49
CA SER A 487 -12.00 29.96 -40.01
C SER A 487 -11.74 29.55 -41.47
N SER A 488 -11.26 28.33 -41.71
CA SER A 488 -11.53 27.51 -42.92
C SER A 488 -11.04 26.05 -42.71
N GLY A 489 -11.31 25.14 -43.65
CA GLY A 489 -11.13 23.68 -43.49
C GLY A 489 -10.34 22.98 -44.62
N GLY A 490 -10.07 21.68 -44.43
CA GLY A 490 -9.32 20.80 -45.34
C GLY A 490 -9.06 19.42 -44.71
N SER A 491 -8.65 18.40 -45.48
CA SER A 491 -8.48 17.00 -45.02
C SER A 491 -7.57 16.16 -45.95
N SER A 492 -7.26 14.90 -45.55
CA SER A 492 -6.64 13.79 -46.34
C SER A 492 -5.11 13.90 -46.62
N SER A 493 -4.31 12.84 -46.86
CA SER A 493 -4.43 11.37 -46.62
C SER A 493 -3.05 10.64 -46.80
N SER A 494 -3.01 9.31 -46.87
CA SER A 494 -1.85 8.41 -46.65
C SER A 494 -1.45 7.45 -47.80
N GLY A 495 -0.21 6.90 -47.77
CA GLY A 495 0.26 5.70 -48.53
C GLY A 495 1.80 5.67 -48.74
N GLY A 496 2.51 4.56 -49.03
CA GLY A 496 2.19 3.12 -48.93
C GLY A 496 3.04 2.19 -49.84
N SER A 497 3.69 1.14 -49.27
CA SER A 497 4.22 -0.14 -49.90
C SER A 497 5.24 -0.07 -51.07
N SER A 498 6.04 -1.08 -51.44
CA SER A 498 6.64 -2.32 -50.85
C SER A 498 7.65 -2.91 -51.90
N SER A 499 8.20 -4.14 -52.00
CA SER A 499 8.16 -5.48 -51.32
C SER A 499 9.14 -6.47 -52.03
N GLY A 500 9.77 -7.44 -51.32
CA GLY A 500 9.96 -8.82 -51.85
C GLY A 500 11.36 -9.48 -51.81
N GLY A 501 11.41 -10.83 -51.85
CA GLY A 501 12.62 -11.65 -52.10
C GLY A 501 12.96 -12.76 -51.08
N SER A 502 13.19 -14.00 -51.55
CA SER A 502 13.43 -15.18 -50.67
C SER A 502 14.40 -16.23 -51.23
N SER A 503 15.31 -16.72 -50.37
CA SER A 503 15.98 -18.02 -50.44
C SER A 503 16.70 -18.31 -49.12
N VAL A 504 16.75 -19.57 -48.68
CA VAL A 504 17.53 -20.15 -47.55
C VAL A 504 17.74 -19.19 -46.35
N LYS A 505 16.80 -19.19 -45.40
CA LYS A 505 16.86 -18.28 -44.24
C LYS A 505 16.65 -19.01 -42.92
N ASP A 506 17.42 -18.58 -41.92
CA ASP A 506 17.03 -18.60 -40.51
C ASP A 506 15.60 -18.07 -40.35
N LYS A 507 14.95 -18.32 -39.21
CA LYS A 507 13.59 -17.83 -38.94
C LYS A 507 13.54 -16.29 -39.06
N LEU A 508 13.02 -15.80 -40.18
CA LEU A 508 13.17 -14.40 -40.58
C LEU A 508 12.15 -13.54 -39.83
N ILE A 509 12.66 -12.68 -38.96
CA ILE A 509 11.89 -11.66 -38.25
C ILE A 509 11.67 -10.49 -39.22
N THR A 510 10.41 -10.33 -39.62
CA THR A 510 9.95 -9.30 -40.57
C THR A 510 9.28 -8.10 -39.90
N SER A 511 8.91 -8.23 -38.64
CA SER A 511 8.55 -7.13 -37.74
C SER A 511 8.66 -7.60 -36.29
N ILE A 512 8.92 -6.67 -35.37
CA ILE A 512 8.88 -6.90 -33.92
C ILE A 512 7.77 -6.02 -33.34
N THR A 513 6.95 -6.58 -32.46
CA THR A 513 5.91 -5.82 -31.74
C THR A 513 6.59 -4.80 -30.83
N ALA A 514 6.21 -3.53 -30.93
CA ALA A 514 6.77 -2.48 -30.08
C ALA A 514 6.56 -2.82 -28.60
N LEU A 515 7.63 -2.68 -27.80
CA LEU A 515 7.52 -2.77 -26.35
C LEU A 515 6.64 -1.65 -25.81
N ASP A 516 5.87 -1.96 -24.76
CA ASP A 516 5.17 -0.95 -23.97
C ASP A 516 6.18 0.08 -23.44
N ASN A 517 5.78 1.34 -23.33
CA ASN A 517 6.64 2.38 -22.76
C ASN A 517 7.04 2.06 -21.31
N SER A 518 6.23 1.32 -20.52
CA SER A 518 6.59 0.87 -19.17
C SER A 518 7.67 -0.22 -19.14
N ILE A 519 8.01 -0.80 -20.29
CA ILE A 519 9.11 -1.77 -20.47
C ILE A 519 10.29 -1.04 -21.14
N LYS A 520 10.00 -0.26 -22.18
CA LYS A 520 10.97 0.49 -23.00
C LYS A 520 11.68 1.61 -22.24
N VAL A 521 11.02 2.23 -21.26
CA VAL A 521 11.60 3.24 -20.37
C VAL A 521 11.22 2.90 -18.93
N GLN A 522 12.21 2.58 -18.13
CA GLN A 522 12.07 2.26 -16.71
C GLN A 522 12.87 3.30 -15.93
N ASN A 523 12.23 3.99 -14.99
CA ASN A 523 12.92 4.83 -14.02
C ASN A 523 12.87 4.09 -12.68
N VAL A 524 14.03 3.86 -12.09
CA VAL A 524 14.18 2.99 -10.90
C VAL A 524 14.98 3.71 -9.82
N GLU A 525 14.70 3.37 -8.57
CA GLU A 525 15.38 3.96 -7.42
C GLU A 525 16.85 3.53 -7.36
N ASN A 526 17.71 4.38 -6.81
CA ASN A 526 19.09 4.04 -6.54
C ASN A 526 19.15 2.81 -5.60
N GLY A 527 19.93 1.81 -5.97
CA GLY A 527 19.96 0.49 -5.32
C GLY A 527 19.08 -0.59 -5.97
N THR A 528 18.28 -0.28 -7.00
CA THR A 528 17.42 -1.29 -7.66
C THR A 528 18.25 -2.36 -8.39
N GLU A 529 18.20 -3.60 -7.90
CA GLU A 529 18.88 -4.77 -8.49
C GLU A 529 18.45 -5.05 -9.94
N LEU A 530 19.38 -5.63 -10.72
CA LEU A 530 19.15 -6.09 -12.10
C LEU A 530 17.98 -7.10 -12.21
N SER A 531 17.79 -7.94 -11.18
CA SER A 531 16.68 -8.90 -11.04
C SER A 531 15.30 -8.25 -10.98
N LYS A 532 15.22 -6.99 -10.53
CA LYS A 532 13.98 -6.22 -10.34
C LYS A 532 13.63 -5.38 -11.59
N LEU A 533 14.48 -5.37 -12.61
CA LEU A 533 14.22 -4.69 -13.89
C LEU A 533 13.30 -5.53 -14.79
N ASN A 534 12.39 -4.87 -15.49
CA ASN A 534 11.43 -5.50 -16.39
C ASN A 534 12.08 -5.77 -17.75
N LEU A 535 12.99 -6.74 -17.80
CA LEU A 535 13.72 -7.17 -19.01
C LEU A 535 13.05 -8.45 -19.57
N PRO A 536 12.24 -8.37 -20.65
CA PRO A 536 11.47 -9.51 -21.12
C PRO A 536 12.38 -10.55 -21.81
N LYS A 537 12.34 -11.80 -21.34
CA LYS A 537 13.12 -12.93 -21.90
C LYS A 537 12.71 -13.32 -23.33
N GLU A 538 11.55 -12.85 -23.80
CA GLU A 538 11.04 -13.07 -25.15
C GLU A 538 10.46 -11.78 -25.74
N LEU A 539 10.71 -11.54 -27.03
CA LEU A 539 9.95 -10.58 -27.84
C LEU A 539 8.82 -11.30 -28.61
N SER A 540 7.82 -10.55 -29.04
CA SER A 540 6.76 -11.05 -29.94
C SER A 540 6.94 -10.46 -31.33
N ALA A 541 7.05 -11.30 -32.35
CA ALA A 541 7.51 -10.95 -33.69
C ALA A 541 6.73 -11.65 -34.80
N THR A 542 6.80 -11.11 -36.01
CA THR A 542 6.33 -11.79 -37.23
C THR A 542 7.47 -12.58 -37.84
N VAL A 543 7.45 -13.89 -37.63
CA VAL A 543 8.51 -14.82 -38.03
C VAL A 543 8.06 -15.62 -39.23
N SER A 544 8.74 -15.47 -40.37
CA SER A 544 8.42 -16.17 -41.63
C SER A 544 6.93 -16.07 -42.02
N GLY A 545 6.30 -14.92 -41.74
CA GLY A 545 4.87 -14.67 -41.97
C GLY A 545 3.93 -14.99 -40.78
N VAL A 546 4.41 -15.68 -39.74
CA VAL A 546 3.61 -16.01 -38.55
C VAL A 546 3.73 -14.90 -37.50
N ALA A 547 2.68 -14.08 -37.39
CA ALA A 547 2.56 -13.00 -36.41
C ALA A 547 2.50 -13.52 -34.96
N ASN A 548 2.87 -12.66 -34.01
CA ASN A 548 2.91 -12.91 -32.56
C ASN A 548 3.84 -14.05 -32.08
N THR A 549 4.68 -14.61 -32.97
CA THR A 549 5.67 -15.64 -32.63
C THR A 549 6.61 -15.16 -31.54
N LYS A 550 6.85 -15.99 -30.53
CA LYS A 550 7.81 -15.70 -29.45
C LYS A 550 9.23 -15.99 -29.91
N VAL A 551 10.14 -15.04 -29.69
CA VAL A 551 11.56 -15.16 -30.00
C VAL A 551 12.38 -14.81 -28.76
N GLY A 552 13.27 -15.72 -28.35
CA GLY A 552 14.11 -15.54 -27.17
C GLY A 552 15.12 -14.40 -27.35
N VAL A 553 15.32 -13.62 -26.29
CA VAL A 553 16.32 -12.54 -26.26
C VAL A 553 17.08 -12.51 -24.94
N THR A 554 18.36 -12.14 -25.02
CA THR A 554 19.16 -11.69 -23.88
C THR A 554 19.35 -10.18 -23.96
N TRP A 555 19.59 -9.53 -22.82
CA TRP A 555 19.75 -8.08 -22.73
C TRP A 555 21.13 -7.73 -22.16
N LYS A 556 21.86 -6.83 -22.80
CA LYS A 556 23.12 -6.28 -22.27
C LYS A 556 23.05 -4.75 -22.26
N SER A 557 23.38 -4.13 -21.13
CA SER A 557 23.38 -2.67 -21.00
C SER A 557 24.67 -2.05 -21.54
N THR A 558 24.57 -0.77 -21.89
CA THR A 558 25.73 0.12 -22.04
C THR A 558 25.40 1.46 -21.37
N PRO A 559 26.20 1.93 -20.38
CA PRO A 559 27.28 1.19 -19.69
C PRO A 559 26.77 -0.08 -18.97
N GLU A 560 27.67 -0.84 -18.34
CA GLU A 560 27.29 -2.02 -17.55
C GLU A 560 26.46 -1.62 -16.33
N TYR A 561 25.34 -2.31 -16.07
CA TYR A 561 24.34 -1.89 -15.10
C TYR A 561 24.83 -2.06 -13.66
N ALA A 562 24.95 -0.93 -12.96
CA ALA A 562 25.30 -0.89 -11.55
C ALA A 562 24.16 -0.20 -10.78
N SER A 563 23.46 -0.96 -9.92
CA SER A 563 22.24 -0.52 -9.24
C SER A 563 22.43 0.73 -8.38
N GLN A 564 23.61 0.92 -7.80
CA GLN A 564 23.96 2.05 -6.91
C GLN A 564 24.43 3.30 -7.69
N VAL A 565 24.68 3.20 -8.99
CA VAL A 565 25.22 4.30 -9.79
C VAL A 565 24.07 4.99 -10.53
N ALA A 566 23.84 6.26 -10.19
CA ALA A 566 22.87 7.10 -10.89
C ALA A 566 23.26 7.27 -12.36
N GLY A 567 22.30 7.14 -13.27
CA GLY A 567 22.59 7.26 -14.70
C GLY A 567 21.62 6.53 -15.62
N LYS A 568 21.91 6.63 -16.92
CA LYS A 568 21.08 6.07 -17.99
C LYS A 568 21.77 4.86 -18.62
N TYR A 569 21.15 3.70 -18.45
CA TYR A 569 21.59 2.40 -18.96
C TYR A 569 20.75 2.00 -20.16
N ILE A 570 21.38 1.79 -21.31
CA ILE A 570 20.69 1.36 -22.54
C ILE A 570 20.90 -0.14 -22.69
N PHE A 571 19.91 -0.93 -22.27
CA PHE A 571 19.82 -2.36 -22.51
C PHE A 571 19.47 -2.61 -23.97
N SER A 572 20.41 -3.23 -24.70
CA SER A 572 20.21 -3.68 -26.08
C SER A 572 19.90 -5.17 -26.07
N ALA A 573 18.89 -5.57 -26.85
CA ALA A 573 18.55 -6.99 -27.00
C ALA A 573 19.48 -7.68 -28.02
N SER A 574 19.79 -8.94 -27.74
CA SER A 574 20.42 -9.90 -28.65
C SER A 574 19.50 -11.11 -28.81
N LEU A 575 19.33 -11.62 -30.05
CA LEU A 575 18.50 -12.79 -30.32
C LEU A 575 19.18 -14.09 -29.87
N SER A 576 18.39 -15.04 -29.39
CA SER A 576 18.79 -16.46 -29.33
C SER A 576 19.03 -17.02 -30.74
N SER A 577 19.83 -18.08 -30.84
CA SER A 577 20.24 -18.67 -32.12
C SER A 577 19.06 -19.20 -32.97
N GLY A 578 19.25 -19.20 -34.29
CA GLY A 578 18.26 -19.69 -35.27
C GLY A 578 17.25 -18.65 -35.80
N TYR A 579 17.38 -17.38 -35.38
CA TYR A 579 16.60 -16.24 -35.88
C TYR A 579 17.49 -15.22 -36.60
N LYS A 580 16.94 -14.53 -37.60
CA LYS A 580 17.62 -13.45 -38.32
C LYS A 580 16.65 -12.30 -38.60
N LEU A 581 17.15 -11.07 -38.51
CA LEU A 581 16.38 -9.86 -38.80
C LEU A 581 16.30 -9.63 -40.32
N ALA A 582 15.18 -9.08 -40.80
CA ALA A 582 15.15 -8.40 -42.08
C ALA A 582 15.87 -7.04 -41.99
N GLU A 583 16.34 -6.52 -43.13
CA GLU A 583 17.30 -5.41 -43.23
C GLU A 583 16.82 -4.09 -42.59
N GLU A 584 15.51 -3.84 -42.58
CA GLU A 584 14.88 -2.66 -41.96
C GLU A 584 14.45 -2.88 -40.49
N VAL A 585 14.62 -4.08 -39.92
CA VAL A 585 14.07 -4.46 -38.61
C VAL A 585 15.16 -4.42 -37.53
N SER A 586 15.14 -3.37 -36.71
CA SER A 586 15.99 -3.27 -35.52
C SER A 586 15.39 -4.00 -34.31
N LEU A 587 16.26 -4.52 -33.44
CA LEU A 587 15.87 -4.98 -32.11
C LEU A 587 15.55 -3.79 -31.20
N PRO A 588 14.52 -3.88 -30.34
CA PRO A 588 14.21 -2.81 -29.40
C PRO A 588 15.32 -2.68 -28.34
N SER A 589 15.57 -1.45 -27.92
CA SER A 589 16.33 -1.15 -26.71
C SER A 589 15.39 -0.76 -25.56
N ILE A 590 15.83 -1.06 -24.34
CA ILE A 590 15.22 -0.63 -23.09
C ILE A 590 16.14 0.40 -22.45
N THR A 591 15.60 1.57 -22.13
CA THR A 591 16.27 2.56 -21.28
C THR A 591 15.90 2.29 -19.83
N VAL A 592 16.89 2.08 -18.98
CA VAL A 592 16.72 2.12 -17.52
C VAL A 592 17.46 3.34 -16.98
N THR A 593 16.74 4.25 -16.33
CA THR A 593 17.32 5.39 -15.61
C THR A 593 17.36 5.03 -14.13
N VAL A 594 18.56 4.78 -13.59
CA VAL A 594 18.76 4.74 -12.13
C VAL A 594 18.75 6.19 -11.64
N ALA A 595 17.89 6.49 -10.69
CA ALA A 595 17.78 7.81 -10.11
C ALA A 595 19.08 8.24 -9.40
N GLU A 596 19.29 9.56 -9.34
CA GLU A 596 20.18 10.15 -8.32
C GLU A 596 19.72 9.65 -6.94
N PRO A 597 20.66 9.25 -6.04
CA PRO A 597 20.29 8.90 -4.68
C PRO A 597 19.62 10.11 -4.01
N VAL A 598 18.48 9.89 -3.35
CA VAL A 598 17.68 10.98 -2.76
C VAL A 598 18.49 11.65 -1.66
N LYS A 599 19.01 12.85 -1.95
CA LYS A 599 19.73 13.67 -0.98
C LYS A 599 18.75 14.37 -0.05
N VAL A 600 18.28 13.62 0.94
CA VAL A 600 17.55 14.19 2.09
C VAL A 600 18.53 15.07 2.87
N GLU A 601 18.22 16.36 3.05
CA GLU A 601 19.16 17.32 3.66
C GLU A 601 19.35 17.06 5.15
N THR A 602 20.59 16.99 5.63
CA THR A 602 20.88 16.81 7.06
C THR A 602 20.33 17.97 7.90
N ILE A 603 19.30 17.70 8.71
CA ILE A 603 18.70 18.71 9.60
C ILE A 603 19.60 18.86 10.84
N LYS A 604 20.15 20.06 11.03
CA LYS A 604 20.89 20.41 12.25
C LYS A 604 19.92 20.85 13.35
N VAL A 605 20.04 20.22 14.52
CA VAL A 605 19.21 20.44 15.71
C VAL A 605 20.10 21.04 16.81
N THR A 606 19.92 22.33 17.05
CA THR A 606 20.73 23.16 17.95
C THR A 606 19.94 23.73 19.13
N ASP A 607 18.61 23.61 19.09
CA ASP A 607 17.66 24.21 20.02
C ASP A 607 16.28 23.52 19.91
N THR A 608 15.32 23.90 20.76
CA THR A 608 13.96 23.34 20.71
C THR A 608 13.26 23.60 19.38
N ASP A 609 13.48 24.76 18.75
CA ASP A 609 12.73 25.19 17.56
C ASP A 609 13.20 24.44 16.31
N THR A 610 14.48 24.09 16.24
CA THR A 610 15.06 23.18 15.23
C THR A 610 14.65 21.73 15.48
N LEU A 611 14.52 21.28 16.73
CA LEU A 611 13.95 19.97 17.06
C LEU A 611 12.47 19.85 16.63
N GLU A 612 11.64 20.86 16.91
CA GLU A 612 10.23 20.85 16.49
C GLU A 612 10.07 20.92 14.95
N LYS A 613 10.97 21.60 14.24
CA LYS A 613 11.04 21.55 12.76
C LYS A 613 11.46 20.16 12.28
N ALA A 614 12.48 19.56 12.87
CA ALA A 614 12.96 18.22 12.52
C ALA A 614 11.85 17.17 12.66
N LEU A 615 11.13 17.20 13.80
CA LEU A 615 9.97 16.34 14.06
C LEU A 615 8.84 16.49 13.03
N ALA A 616 8.62 17.70 12.51
CA ALA A 616 7.61 17.99 11.49
C ALA A 616 8.05 17.68 10.05
N LEU A 617 9.34 17.44 9.82
CA LEU A 617 9.97 17.22 8.51
C LEU A 617 10.56 15.80 8.38
N GLN A 618 9.98 14.83 9.07
CA GLN A 618 10.46 13.44 9.00
C GLN A 618 10.20 12.83 7.61
N GLU A 619 11.26 12.37 6.96
CA GLU A 619 11.26 11.58 5.73
C GLU A 619 12.09 10.29 5.92
N ASP A 620 11.81 9.24 5.16
CA ASP A 620 12.62 8.01 5.23
C ASP A 620 14.00 8.27 4.58
N GLY A 621 15.09 7.99 5.32
CA GLY A 621 16.47 8.34 4.94
C GLY A 621 16.96 9.66 5.54
N GLN A 622 16.11 10.43 6.23
CA GLN A 622 16.46 11.69 6.88
C GLN A 622 17.56 11.53 7.94
N VAL A 623 18.60 12.37 7.87
CA VAL A 623 19.64 12.47 8.92
C VAL A 623 19.39 13.70 9.80
N TRP A 624 19.46 13.55 11.12
CA TRP A 624 19.50 14.65 12.08
C TRP A 624 20.88 14.74 12.73
N GLU A 625 21.45 15.93 12.80
CA GLU A 625 22.65 16.23 13.58
C GLU A 625 22.24 17.02 14.83
N ILE A 626 22.18 16.37 15.99
CA ILE A 626 21.88 17.02 17.27
C ILE A 626 23.20 17.47 17.91
N SER A 627 23.27 18.71 18.40
CA SER A 627 24.46 19.20 19.10
C SER A 627 24.12 20.07 20.32
N GLY A 628 24.78 19.82 21.45
CA GLY A 628 24.50 20.49 22.72
C GLY A 628 23.25 19.98 23.45
N GLN A 629 22.85 20.66 24.52
CA GLN A 629 21.63 20.34 25.27
C GLN A 629 20.40 21.00 24.61
N ILE A 630 19.41 20.19 24.28
CA ILE A 630 18.14 20.59 23.68
C ILE A 630 17.02 20.42 24.71
N ASP A 631 16.31 21.51 25.00
CA ASP A 631 15.15 21.51 25.87
C ASP A 631 13.93 20.91 25.16
N VAL A 632 13.58 19.66 25.52
CA VAL A 632 12.45 18.91 24.98
C VAL A 632 11.15 19.31 25.67
N LYS A 633 10.29 20.03 24.94
CA LYS A 633 9.00 20.56 25.45
C LYS A 633 7.79 19.68 25.09
N LYS A 634 7.95 18.71 24.20
CA LYS A 634 6.95 17.73 23.74
C LYS A 634 7.65 16.39 23.44
N PRO A 635 6.98 15.23 23.48
CA PRO A 635 7.60 13.95 23.10
C PRO A 635 8.23 13.97 21.70
N VAL A 636 9.44 13.42 21.58
CA VAL A 636 10.14 13.21 20.31
C VAL A 636 9.67 11.89 19.70
N VAL A 637 8.58 11.95 18.92
CA VAL A 637 7.99 10.77 18.28
C VAL A 637 8.59 10.56 16.89
N ILE A 638 9.20 9.41 16.67
CA ILE A 638 9.86 9.00 15.43
C ILE A 638 8.96 8.00 14.71
N ASP A 639 8.48 8.37 13.51
CA ASP A 639 7.59 7.55 12.66
C ASP A 639 8.13 7.36 11.22
N LYS A 640 9.41 7.72 10.99
CA LYS A 640 10.17 7.50 9.74
C LYS A 640 11.53 6.87 10.02
N LYS A 641 12.13 6.29 8.98
CA LYS A 641 13.42 5.61 9.01
C LYS A 641 14.54 6.65 8.99
N ILE A 642 14.78 7.26 10.15
CA ILE A 642 15.75 8.35 10.31
C ILE A 642 17.04 7.88 10.97
N ILE A 643 18.11 8.65 10.77
CA ILE A 643 19.40 8.49 11.45
C ILE A 643 19.63 9.73 12.31
N ILE A 644 19.67 9.57 13.64
CA ILE A 644 20.00 10.64 14.57
C ILE A 644 21.46 10.51 14.99
N ASN A 645 22.26 11.55 14.76
CA ASN A 645 23.66 11.63 15.14
C ASN A 645 23.87 12.74 16.17
N GLY A 646 24.24 12.36 17.39
CA GLY A 646 24.73 13.29 18.40
C GLY A 646 26.16 13.74 18.11
N ILE A 647 26.40 15.05 18.25
CA ILE A 647 27.68 15.73 18.09
C ILE A 647 27.99 16.48 19.39
N ASN A 648 29.22 16.34 19.91
CA ASN A 648 29.73 17.06 21.09
C ASN A 648 28.78 17.00 22.30
N ASP A 649 28.67 15.82 22.91
CA ASP A 649 27.88 15.58 24.13
C ASP A 649 26.37 15.91 24.04
N ALA A 650 25.79 15.80 22.84
CA ALA A 650 24.39 16.06 22.54
C ALA A 650 23.39 15.41 23.53
N GLU A 651 22.46 16.21 24.03
CA GLU A 651 21.51 15.82 25.08
C GLU A 651 20.08 16.29 24.77
N LEU A 652 19.12 15.37 24.75
CA LEU A 652 17.69 15.66 24.77
C LEU A 652 17.20 15.69 26.23
N LYS A 653 17.12 16.88 26.83
CA LYS A 653 16.68 17.05 28.22
C LYS A 653 15.19 17.39 28.29
N LYS A 654 14.40 16.65 29.07
CA LYS A 654 12.99 17.00 29.31
C LYS A 654 12.89 18.32 30.07
N ALA A 655 12.19 19.29 29.47
CA ALA A 655 12.08 20.65 30.04
C ALA A 655 10.77 20.90 30.80
N VAL A 656 9.69 20.13 30.52
CA VAL A 656 8.37 20.28 31.16
C VAL A 656 7.68 18.93 31.37
N GLU A 657 6.69 18.86 32.26
CA GLU A 657 5.74 17.74 32.33
C GLU A 657 4.88 17.72 31.04
N PHE A 658 4.80 16.58 30.37
CA PHE A 658 3.95 16.41 29.19
C PHE A 658 2.51 16.14 29.64
N THR A 659 1.59 17.06 29.33
CA THR A 659 0.24 17.11 29.92
C THR A 659 -0.91 16.79 28.96
N ASP A 660 -0.65 16.73 27.65
CA ASP A 660 -1.61 16.33 26.61
C ASP A 660 -0.91 15.39 25.63
N THR A 661 -1.06 14.08 25.87
CA THR A 661 -0.32 13.02 25.18
C THR A 661 -1.14 11.74 25.09
N LYS A 662 -1.01 11.02 23.96
CA LYS A 662 -1.61 9.69 23.77
C LYS A 662 -0.93 8.67 24.71
N PRO A 663 -1.68 7.77 25.39
CA PRO A 663 -1.08 6.68 26.16
C PRO A 663 -0.06 5.87 25.35
N GLY A 664 1.14 5.70 25.89
CA GLY A 664 2.29 5.04 25.25
C GLY A 664 3.33 6.00 24.64
N TYR A 665 2.97 7.27 24.42
CA TYR A 665 3.79 8.29 23.74
C TYR A 665 4.32 9.37 24.69
N GLU A 666 4.24 9.17 26.00
CA GLU A 666 4.57 10.20 26.98
C GLU A 666 6.04 10.16 27.44
N ASN A 667 6.87 9.36 26.76
CA ASN A 667 8.32 9.24 26.96
C ASN A 667 9.06 10.39 26.25
N ILE A 668 10.34 10.62 26.57
CA ILE A 668 11.10 11.73 25.95
C ILE A 668 11.34 11.45 24.47
N VAL A 669 11.75 10.23 24.13
CA VAL A 669 11.85 9.71 22.76
C VAL A 669 10.95 8.47 22.62
N THR A 670 10.17 8.39 21.54
CA THR A 670 9.36 7.20 21.21
C THR A 670 9.55 6.84 19.74
N ILE A 671 9.99 5.62 19.44
CA ILE A 671 10.00 5.03 18.10
C ILE A 671 8.74 4.16 17.98
N ASP A 672 7.82 4.51 17.08
CA ASP A 672 6.51 3.87 16.95
C ASP A 672 6.35 3.18 15.58
N ARG A 673 6.27 1.84 15.60
CA ARG A 673 5.96 0.99 14.45
C ARG A 673 6.81 1.28 13.20
N LYS A 674 8.11 1.53 13.38
CA LYS A 674 9.01 1.90 12.29
C LYS A 674 10.39 1.26 12.36
N ASP A 675 10.70 0.45 11.35
CA ASP A 675 11.93 -0.33 11.27
C ASP A 675 13.13 0.47 10.75
N GLY A 676 14.33 0.07 11.19
CA GLY A 676 15.60 0.53 10.63
C GLY A 676 16.03 1.94 11.08
N VAL A 677 15.49 2.44 12.18
CA VAL A 677 15.89 3.71 12.81
C VAL A 677 17.24 3.55 13.51
N LYS A 678 18.13 4.54 13.38
CA LYS A 678 19.44 4.55 14.04
C LYS A 678 19.61 5.79 14.92
N ILE A 679 20.09 5.63 16.14
CA ILE A 679 20.40 6.73 17.07
C ILE A 679 21.83 6.53 17.60
N ASN A 680 22.69 7.52 17.37
CA ASN A 680 24.12 7.46 17.67
C ASN A 680 24.53 8.61 18.61
N ASN A 681 25.37 8.34 19.61
CA ASN A 681 26.05 9.33 20.48
C ASN A 681 25.10 10.30 21.23
N LEU A 682 23.91 9.86 21.63
CA LEU A 682 22.87 10.74 22.16
C LEU A 682 22.58 10.48 23.65
N LYS A 683 22.48 11.55 24.44
CA LYS A 683 21.99 11.51 25.83
C LYS A 683 20.50 11.87 25.86
N VAL A 684 19.72 11.24 26.74
CA VAL A 684 18.30 11.53 26.94
C VAL A 684 18.01 11.58 28.45
N THR A 685 17.71 12.78 28.94
CA THR A 685 17.75 13.10 30.37
C THR A 685 16.38 13.52 30.88
N GLY A 686 15.96 12.94 32.00
CA GLY A 686 14.71 13.26 32.68
C GLY A 686 14.64 14.66 33.29
N LEU A 687 13.45 15.03 33.75
CA LEU A 687 13.17 16.27 34.48
C LEU A 687 13.05 15.98 35.98
N ASP A 688 13.89 16.61 36.81
CA ASP A 688 13.96 16.34 38.25
C ASP A 688 12.62 16.52 38.98
N SER A 689 11.78 17.46 38.52
CA SER A 689 10.48 17.78 39.13
C SER A 689 9.29 16.99 38.58
N ASP A 690 9.49 16.11 37.60
CA ASP A 690 8.42 15.37 36.92
C ASP A 690 7.70 14.38 37.87
N LYS A 691 6.37 14.47 37.92
CA LYS A 691 5.48 13.65 38.75
C LYS A 691 4.89 12.45 38.00
N LEU A 692 5.08 12.37 36.68
CA LEU A 692 4.59 11.27 35.86
C LEU A 692 5.70 10.24 35.67
N ASN A 693 5.38 8.96 35.87
CA ASN A 693 6.34 7.86 35.74
C ASN A 693 6.68 7.58 34.26
N LYS A 694 7.46 8.45 33.62
CA LYS A 694 7.74 8.42 32.18
C LYS A 694 9.21 8.17 31.86
N SER A 695 9.46 7.35 30.84
CA SER A 695 10.79 6.83 30.51
C SER A 695 11.57 7.72 29.56
N GLY A 696 12.88 7.49 29.47
CA GLY A 696 13.75 8.20 28.54
C GLY A 696 13.43 7.86 27.08
N MET A 697 13.55 6.58 26.72
CA MET A 697 13.28 6.08 25.37
C MET A 697 12.33 4.88 25.38
N HIS A 698 11.39 4.85 24.43
CA HIS A 698 10.49 3.73 24.18
C HIS A 698 10.56 3.30 22.71
N VAL A 699 10.87 2.03 22.47
CA VAL A 699 10.81 1.40 21.14
C VAL A 699 9.61 0.46 21.13
N TYR A 700 8.65 0.72 20.25
CA TYR A 700 7.36 0.04 20.21
C TYR A 700 7.08 -0.57 18.83
N LEU A 701 6.84 -1.88 18.80
CA LEU A 701 6.54 -2.67 17.60
C LEU A 701 7.44 -2.38 16.38
N SER A 702 8.75 -2.22 16.61
CA SER A 702 9.73 -1.79 15.60
C SER A 702 10.93 -2.74 15.53
N GLN A 703 11.44 -3.03 14.33
CA GLN A 703 12.53 -3.98 14.08
C GLN A 703 13.80 -3.30 13.58
N ASN A 704 14.96 -3.94 13.74
CA ASN A 704 16.26 -3.44 13.26
C ASN A 704 16.58 -2.02 13.76
N VAL A 705 16.25 -1.71 15.01
CA VAL A 705 16.53 -0.41 15.63
C VAL A 705 17.92 -0.45 16.28
N GLU A 706 18.79 0.51 15.95
CA GLU A 706 20.16 0.58 16.45
C GLU A 706 20.37 1.78 17.37
N LEU A 707 20.87 1.53 18.60
CA LEU A 707 21.15 2.53 19.62
C LEU A 707 22.64 2.47 20.00
N ASN A 708 23.47 3.30 19.38
CA ASN A 708 24.94 3.27 19.56
C ASN A 708 25.42 4.42 20.45
N ASN A 709 26.17 4.13 21.51
CA ASN A 709 26.68 5.11 22.48
C ASN A 709 25.56 6.00 23.09
N VAL A 710 24.38 5.41 23.34
CA VAL A 710 23.22 6.12 23.88
C VAL A 710 23.26 6.11 25.41
N THR A 711 22.99 7.26 26.03
CA THR A 711 22.89 7.41 27.50
C THR A 711 21.47 7.83 27.89
N LEU A 712 20.82 7.11 28.80
CA LEU A 712 19.45 7.41 29.25
C LEU A 712 19.46 7.55 30.77
N ASN A 713 19.28 8.76 31.31
CA ASN A 713 19.49 9.03 32.74
C ASN A 713 18.44 9.93 33.41
N ASN A 714 18.30 9.77 34.73
CA ASN A 714 17.41 10.55 35.60
C ASN A 714 15.92 10.56 35.19
N ASN A 715 15.47 9.59 34.38
CA ASN A 715 14.07 9.48 33.96
C ASN A 715 13.19 8.92 35.09
N LYS A 716 11.92 9.32 35.16
CA LYS A 716 11.02 8.86 36.24
C LYS A 716 10.51 7.43 36.04
N GLY A 717 10.40 7.00 34.79
CA GLY A 717 10.16 5.62 34.39
C GLY A 717 11.47 4.84 34.24
N ALA A 718 11.57 4.03 33.19
CA ALA A 718 12.80 3.35 32.83
C ALA A 718 13.76 4.25 32.04
N GLY A 719 15.02 3.83 31.89
CA GLY A 719 15.91 4.39 30.87
C GLY A 719 15.37 4.06 29.48
N LEU A 720 15.38 2.77 29.13
CA LEU A 720 14.86 2.21 27.88
C LEU A 720 13.64 1.29 28.12
N ILE A 721 12.67 1.34 27.20
CA ILE A 721 11.59 0.34 27.07
C ILE A 721 11.67 -0.26 25.66
N VAL A 722 11.63 -1.59 25.55
CA VAL A 722 11.66 -2.36 24.28
C VAL A 722 10.43 -3.27 24.24
N ASN A 723 9.36 -2.80 23.61
CA ASN A 723 8.06 -3.47 23.63
C ASN A 723 7.71 -4.03 22.24
N GLY A 724 7.65 -5.36 22.14
CA GLY A 724 7.40 -6.09 20.90
C GLY A 724 8.36 -5.71 19.75
N SER A 725 9.61 -5.38 20.09
CA SER A 725 10.58 -4.73 19.19
C SER A 725 11.91 -5.47 19.19
N ALA A 726 12.68 -5.36 18.10
CA ALA A 726 14.06 -5.84 18.02
C ALA A 726 15.05 -4.67 17.99
N VAL A 727 15.84 -4.55 19.06
CA VAL A 727 16.80 -3.46 19.30
C VAL A 727 18.21 -4.01 19.49
N ILE A 728 19.17 -3.42 18.79
CA ILE A 728 20.61 -3.60 19.02
C ILE A 728 21.12 -2.34 19.73
N ALA A 729 21.74 -2.50 20.90
CA ALA A 729 22.14 -1.39 21.76
C ALA A 729 23.62 -1.49 22.14
N SER A 730 24.47 -0.80 21.37
CA SER A 730 25.92 -0.77 21.54
C SER A 730 26.33 0.30 22.56
N ASN A 731 27.11 -0.08 23.57
CA ASN A 731 27.61 0.80 24.64
C ASN A 731 26.51 1.60 25.37
N LEU A 732 25.32 1.00 25.54
CA LEU A 732 24.19 1.62 26.25
C LEU A 732 24.54 1.96 27.71
N VAL A 733 24.33 3.22 28.11
CA VAL A 733 24.51 3.66 29.50
C VAL A 733 23.17 4.06 30.10
N THR A 734 22.85 3.53 31.28
CA THR A 734 21.66 3.90 32.06
C THR A 734 22.05 4.15 33.52
N SER A 735 21.53 5.23 34.10
CA SER A 735 21.76 5.60 35.50
C SER A 735 20.69 6.55 36.05
N GLY A 736 20.35 6.39 37.32
CA GLY A 736 19.41 7.29 38.02
C GLY A 736 17.95 7.20 37.57
N ASN A 737 17.58 6.21 36.75
CA ASN A 737 16.19 6.05 36.31
C ASN A 737 15.30 5.42 37.41
N GLY A 738 14.05 5.86 37.49
CA GLY A 738 13.15 5.61 38.64
C GLY A 738 12.45 4.25 38.67
N TRP A 739 12.39 3.54 37.54
CA TRP A 739 11.91 2.14 37.48
C TRP A 739 13.07 1.16 37.33
N TYR A 740 13.64 1.13 36.12
CA TYR A 740 14.57 0.11 35.62
C TYR A 740 15.59 0.79 34.70
N GLY A 741 16.78 0.21 34.52
CA GLY A 741 17.68 0.67 33.45
C GLY A 741 17.05 0.39 32.08
N VAL A 742 16.63 -0.86 31.89
CA VAL A 742 15.91 -1.31 30.69
C VAL A 742 14.70 -2.18 31.08
N ASN A 743 13.60 -2.03 30.34
CA ASN A 743 12.45 -2.94 30.36
C ASN A 743 12.26 -3.58 28.98
N VAL A 744 11.99 -4.88 28.91
CA VAL A 744 11.78 -5.61 27.65
C VAL A 744 10.52 -6.47 27.77
N GLU A 745 9.50 -6.20 26.97
CA GLU A 745 8.17 -6.83 27.09
C GLU A 745 7.66 -7.31 25.72
N TYR A 746 7.18 -8.55 25.68
CA TYR A 746 6.38 -9.05 24.56
C TYR A 746 5.04 -8.28 24.48
N VAL A 747 4.62 -7.91 23.27
CA VAL A 747 3.34 -7.19 23.05
C VAL A 747 2.36 -8.08 22.31
N LYS A 748 1.20 -8.30 22.93
CA LYS A 748 -0.01 -8.81 22.28
C LYS A 748 -0.84 -7.60 21.83
N ASP A 749 -0.79 -7.27 20.54
CA ASP A 749 -1.59 -6.16 19.99
C ASP A 749 -3.02 -6.66 19.69
N ASP A 750 -3.98 -6.28 20.53
CA ASP A 750 -5.40 -6.63 20.35
C ASP A 750 -6.03 -6.06 19.04
N GLY A 751 -5.28 -5.25 18.27
CA GLY A 751 -5.66 -4.74 16.95
C GLY A 751 -4.90 -5.32 15.75
N ILE A 752 -3.81 -6.08 15.92
CA ILE A 752 -3.00 -6.63 14.81
C ILE A 752 -2.66 -8.11 15.03
N VAL A 753 -2.85 -8.93 13.99
CA VAL A 753 -2.80 -10.41 14.05
C VAL A 753 -1.38 -11.01 14.17
N ASN A 754 -0.37 -10.19 14.54
CA ASN A 754 1.01 -10.61 14.68
C ASN A 754 1.47 -10.48 16.15
N GLU A 755 1.53 -11.59 16.88
CA GLU A 755 2.30 -11.65 18.12
C GLU A 755 3.76 -11.34 17.80
N THR A 756 4.31 -10.26 18.36
CA THR A 756 5.65 -9.78 18.03
C THR A 756 6.57 -9.93 19.24
N ASN A 757 7.57 -10.81 19.09
CA ASN A 757 8.58 -11.05 20.12
C ASN A 757 9.38 -9.77 20.40
N ALA A 758 9.85 -9.61 21.64
CA ALA A 758 10.78 -8.56 22.00
C ALA A 758 12.20 -9.13 22.09
N ARG A 759 13.16 -8.46 21.46
CA ARG A 759 14.59 -8.79 21.49
C ARG A 759 15.43 -7.56 21.78
N LEU A 760 16.34 -7.68 22.73
CA LEU A 760 17.37 -6.69 23.00
C LEU A 760 18.75 -7.36 22.96
N ASP A 761 19.61 -6.91 22.05
CA ASP A 761 21.01 -7.30 21.98
C ASP A 761 21.87 -6.17 22.53
N LEU A 762 22.40 -6.34 23.75
CA LEU A 762 23.36 -5.42 24.36
C LEU A 762 24.78 -5.76 23.88
N ILE A 763 25.50 -4.78 23.33
CA ILE A 763 26.84 -4.98 22.74
C ILE A 763 27.85 -4.03 23.39
N GLY A 764 29.05 -4.52 23.71
CA GLY A 764 30.18 -3.72 24.18
C GLY A 764 30.07 -3.25 25.63
N ASP A 765 30.65 -2.07 25.92
CA ASP A 765 30.91 -1.53 27.26
C ASP A 765 29.66 -0.92 27.92
N CYS A 766 28.49 -1.54 27.77
CA CYS A 766 27.25 -1.04 28.36
C CYS A 766 27.29 -1.03 29.89
N LYS A 767 26.66 -0.01 30.50
CA LYS A 767 26.70 0.26 31.95
C LYS A 767 25.29 0.56 32.44
N ILE A 768 24.65 -0.42 33.04
CA ILE A 768 23.25 -0.38 33.44
C ILE A 768 23.18 -0.38 34.96
N SER A 769 23.01 0.84 35.52
CA SER A 769 23.44 1.17 36.88
C SER A 769 22.31 1.15 37.92
N GLU A 770 21.07 1.00 37.47
CA GLU A 770 19.87 0.96 38.32
C GLU A 770 19.87 -0.24 39.29
N TYR A 771 19.10 -0.11 40.37
CA TYR A 771 18.92 -1.20 41.35
C TYR A 771 18.26 -2.45 40.73
N THR A 772 17.43 -2.26 39.70
CA THR A 772 16.99 -3.33 38.80
C THR A 772 17.47 -2.97 37.40
N PRO A 773 18.63 -3.51 36.96
CA PRO A 773 19.25 -3.13 35.69
C PRO A 773 18.37 -3.43 34.48
N ILE A 774 17.90 -4.69 34.38
CA ILE A 774 17.06 -5.15 33.28
C ILE A 774 15.83 -5.84 33.88
N LYS A 775 14.66 -5.47 33.37
CA LYS A 775 13.36 -6.06 33.69
C LYS A 775 12.79 -6.76 32.46
N THR A 776 12.26 -7.96 32.67
CA THR A 776 11.39 -8.68 31.73
C THR A 776 10.11 -9.08 32.46
N ASP A 777 8.97 -9.14 31.77
CA ASP A 777 7.71 -9.62 32.35
C ASP A 777 7.40 -11.06 31.93
N ASN A 778 7.24 -11.93 32.93
CA ASN A 778 7.63 -13.33 32.89
C ASN A 778 6.49 -14.27 32.41
N TYR A 779 5.76 -13.84 31.36
CA TYR A 779 4.55 -14.52 30.90
C TYR A 779 4.77 -15.54 29.78
N ASP A 780 5.77 -15.34 28.92
CA ASP A 780 6.09 -16.25 27.80
C ASP A 780 7.58 -16.15 27.46
N LYS A 781 8.38 -17.11 27.97
CA LYS A 781 9.85 -17.01 28.01
C LYS A 781 10.52 -17.10 26.64
N ASP A 782 9.85 -17.72 25.66
CA ASP A 782 10.39 -17.90 24.32
C ASP A 782 10.10 -16.67 23.41
N LYS A 783 9.41 -15.64 23.95
CA LYS A 783 9.02 -14.42 23.23
C LYS A 783 9.71 -13.14 23.72
N VAL A 784 10.54 -13.23 24.76
CA VAL A 784 11.31 -12.11 25.31
C VAL A 784 12.78 -12.52 25.45
N ILE A 785 13.63 -11.99 24.59
CA ILE A 785 15.05 -12.35 24.48
C ILE A 785 15.91 -11.15 24.88
N VAL A 786 16.83 -11.34 25.83
CA VAL A 786 17.85 -10.33 26.17
C VAL A 786 19.23 -10.96 26.13
N ASN A 787 20.02 -10.56 25.16
CA ASN A 787 21.39 -11.03 24.97
C ASN A 787 22.39 -9.95 25.42
N GLY A 788 23.59 -10.39 25.81
CA GLY A 788 24.67 -9.50 26.23
C GLY A 788 26.02 -9.99 25.72
N TYR A 789 26.65 -9.19 24.88
CA TYR A 789 27.88 -9.48 24.14
C TYR A 789 28.96 -8.48 24.57
N GLY A 790 30.11 -8.96 25.08
CA GLY A 790 31.16 -8.11 25.66
C GLY A 790 30.95 -7.71 27.14
N ASP A 791 31.71 -6.69 27.57
CA ASP A 791 31.92 -6.29 28.98
C ASP A 791 30.78 -5.44 29.58
N CYS A 792 29.54 -5.78 29.25
CA CYS A 792 28.37 -5.13 29.79
C CYS A 792 28.27 -5.29 31.32
N THR A 793 28.36 -4.17 32.03
CA THR A 793 28.33 -4.08 33.49
C THR A 793 26.93 -3.77 33.99
N LEU A 794 26.35 -4.68 34.77
CA LEU A 794 25.12 -4.46 35.55
C LEU A 794 25.46 -4.17 37.02
N SER A 795 24.55 -3.53 37.75
CA SER A 795 24.66 -3.39 39.21
C SER A 795 24.66 -4.77 39.92
N GLN A 796 25.29 -4.85 41.10
CA GLN A 796 25.66 -6.15 41.72
C GLN A 796 24.47 -7.01 42.20
N ASP A 797 23.27 -6.45 42.34
CA ASP A 797 22.10 -7.17 42.86
C ASP A 797 21.23 -7.81 41.76
N SER A 798 21.85 -8.17 40.62
CA SER A 798 21.24 -8.57 39.34
C SER A 798 20.48 -9.93 39.31
N LYS A 799 19.93 -10.36 40.45
CA LYS A 799 19.17 -11.62 40.66
C LYS A 799 17.89 -11.80 39.82
N ILE A 800 17.54 -10.80 38.99
CA ILE A 800 16.34 -10.75 38.15
C ILE A 800 16.69 -10.86 36.64
N ALA A 801 17.96 -10.69 36.26
CA ALA A 801 18.41 -10.75 34.87
C ALA A 801 18.46 -12.19 34.33
N THR A 802 17.42 -12.59 33.60
CA THR A 802 17.41 -13.80 32.77
C THR A 802 18.18 -13.52 31.48
N TRP A 803 19.50 -13.72 31.50
CA TRP A 803 20.34 -13.65 30.32
C TRP A 803 19.99 -14.77 29.31
N GLY A 804 20.10 -14.46 28.02
CA GLY A 804 20.00 -15.45 26.95
C GLY A 804 21.02 -16.58 27.04
N LYS A 805 20.71 -17.70 26.36
CA LYS A 805 21.65 -18.79 26.10
C LYS A 805 22.78 -18.30 25.17
N ALA A 806 23.74 -19.16 24.89
CA ALA A 806 24.62 -19.01 23.73
C ALA A 806 23.78 -18.81 22.44
N SER A 807 24.31 -18.07 21.47
CA SER A 807 23.63 -17.79 20.20
C SER A 807 24.56 -17.98 19.01
N ILE A 808 24.08 -18.68 17.98
CA ILE A 808 24.73 -18.83 16.68
C ILE A 808 24.06 -17.92 15.65
N THR A 809 24.84 -17.12 14.93
CA THR A 809 24.34 -16.13 13.96
C THR A 809 25.12 -16.21 12.65
N ILE A 810 24.49 -15.73 11.58
CA ILE A 810 25.10 -15.54 10.26
C ILE A 810 25.05 -14.04 9.99
N ASN A 811 26.16 -13.45 9.57
CA ASN A 811 26.27 -11.97 9.48
C ASN A 811 25.79 -11.39 8.13
N GLU A 812 25.02 -12.17 7.36
CA GLU A 812 24.28 -11.75 6.17
C GLU A 812 22.77 -11.99 6.39
N ASN A 813 21.89 -11.47 5.52
CA ASN A 813 20.44 -11.35 5.73
C ASN A 813 19.64 -12.69 5.67
N ASN A 814 20.01 -13.72 6.43
CA ASN A 814 19.46 -15.10 6.44
C ASN A 814 19.53 -15.88 5.11
N ASP A 815 19.69 -15.20 3.97
CA ASP A 815 19.91 -15.75 2.65
C ASP A 815 21.41 -15.69 2.31
N ILE A 816 22.02 -16.85 2.11
CA ILE A 816 23.36 -16.99 1.53
C ILE A 816 23.24 -16.72 0.03
N ALA A 817 24.07 -15.79 -0.46
CA ALA A 817 23.95 -15.18 -1.78
C ALA A 817 23.88 -16.18 -2.96
N ASN A 818 23.26 -15.74 -4.07
CA ASN A 818 23.23 -16.49 -5.32
C ASN A 818 24.67 -16.77 -5.81
N ILE A 819 25.10 -18.03 -5.85
CA ILE A 819 26.38 -18.43 -6.43
C ILE A 819 26.21 -19.09 -7.79
N THR A 820 27.21 -18.94 -8.66
CA THR A 820 27.29 -19.66 -9.94
C THR A 820 27.63 -21.14 -9.71
N GLU A 821 27.13 -22.03 -10.57
CA GLU A 821 27.45 -23.45 -10.61
C GLU A 821 28.97 -23.69 -10.77
N GLU A 822 29.60 -24.25 -9.75
CA GLU A 822 31.01 -24.63 -9.71
C GLU A 822 31.15 -26.14 -9.43
N ASN A 823 32.16 -26.80 -9.99
CA ASN A 823 32.47 -28.18 -9.64
C ASN A 823 32.80 -28.29 -8.13
N LYS A 824 32.30 -29.34 -7.46
CA LYS A 824 32.74 -29.68 -6.10
C LYS A 824 34.25 -29.87 -6.06
N ILE A 825 34.85 -29.48 -4.93
CA ILE A 825 36.27 -29.66 -4.66
C ILE A 825 36.49 -31.09 -4.15
N ASP A 826 37.54 -31.76 -4.65
CA ASP A 826 37.96 -33.08 -4.18
C ASP A 826 38.18 -33.10 -2.66
N GLU A 827 37.46 -33.99 -1.97
CA GLU A 827 37.50 -34.15 -0.52
C GLU A 827 37.81 -35.60 -0.10
N GLY A 828 38.45 -35.77 1.05
CA GLY A 828 38.73 -37.08 1.64
C GLY A 828 37.50 -37.72 2.29
N GLU A 829 37.63 -38.98 2.72
CA GLU A 829 36.60 -39.69 3.48
C GLU A 829 36.19 -38.92 4.76
N ASN A 830 37.17 -38.28 5.42
CA ASN A 830 36.99 -37.40 6.58
C ASN A 830 36.64 -35.93 6.22
N GLY A 831 36.21 -35.65 4.99
CA GLY A 831 35.80 -34.31 4.54
C GLY A 831 36.92 -33.27 4.44
N SER A 832 38.19 -33.65 4.65
CA SER A 832 39.34 -32.75 4.44
C SER A 832 39.53 -32.43 2.95
N ILE A 833 39.97 -31.22 2.64
CA ILE A 833 40.09 -30.70 1.26
C ILE A 833 41.56 -30.35 0.97
N PRO A 834 42.40 -31.33 0.60
CA PRO A 834 43.85 -31.16 0.48
C PRO A 834 44.31 -30.41 -0.79
N LYS A 835 43.39 -30.07 -1.70
CA LYS A 835 43.68 -29.44 -3.01
C LYS A 835 42.73 -28.28 -3.33
N PHE A 836 42.66 -27.29 -2.45
CA PHE A 836 41.89 -26.07 -2.70
C PHE A 836 42.81 -24.91 -3.11
N GLU A 837 42.69 -24.46 -4.37
CA GLU A 837 43.64 -23.51 -4.96
C GLU A 837 43.43 -22.06 -4.48
N SER A 838 42.19 -21.59 -4.32
CA SER A 838 41.90 -20.25 -3.82
C SER A 838 40.43 -20.01 -3.46
N VAL A 839 40.18 -19.13 -2.48
CA VAL A 839 38.87 -18.49 -2.23
C VAL A 839 38.53 -17.38 -3.23
N LYS A 840 39.49 -16.93 -4.04
CA LYS A 840 39.37 -15.76 -4.93
C LYS A 840 38.14 -15.86 -5.86
N GLY A 841 37.18 -14.98 -5.65
CA GLY A 841 35.93 -14.92 -6.42
C GLY A 841 34.68 -15.29 -5.60
N ARG A 842 34.84 -15.88 -4.42
CA ARG A 842 33.75 -16.25 -3.51
C ARG A 842 33.67 -15.28 -2.32
N THR A 843 32.46 -14.82 -2.02
CA THR A 843 32.17 -14.07 -0.78
C THR A 843 32.15 -15.04 0.40
N PRO A 844 32.82 -14.72 1.53
CA PRO A 844 32.65 -15.48 2.77
C PRO A 844 31.30 -15.17 3.43
N VAL A 845 30.67 -16.21 3.95
CA VAL A 845 29.54 -16.12 4.88
C VAL A 845 30.11 -16.28 6.28
N ASP A 846 30.15 -15.18 7.05
CA ASP A 846 30.64 -15.23 8.43
C ASP A 846 29.60 -15.88 9.35
N ILE A 847 29.97 -17.01 9.96
CA ILE A 847 29.25 -17.62 11.08
C ILE A 847 29.87 -17.09 12.38
N THR A 848 29.05 -16.48 13.23
CA THR A 848 29.46 -16.04 14.57
C THR A 848 28.84 -16.92 15.64
N LEU A 849 29.70 -17.46 16.50
CA LEU A 849 29.36 -18.05 17.79
C LEU A 849 29.49 -16.97 18.87
N ASN A 850 28.50 -16.90 19.75
CA ASN A 850 28.56 -16.06 20.94
C ASN A 850 28.23 -16.92 22.18
N LYS A 851 29.04 -16.79 23.23
CA LYS A 851 28.99 -17.61 24.44
C LYS A 851 27.74 -17.35 25.30
N GLY A 852 27.30 -16.09 25.37
CA GLY A 852 26.33 -15.66 26.37
C GLY A 852 26.93 -15.72 27.79
N LYS A 853 26.07 -15.81 28.82
CA LYS A 853 26.51 -15.85 30.24
C LYS A 853 26.49 -17.24 30.89
N ASN A 854 26.21 -18.30 30.12
CA ASN A 854 26.31 -19.70 30.57
C ASN A 854 27.67 -20.30 30.13
N ASP A 855 28.30 -21.09 30.99
CA ASP A 855 29.52 -21.82 30.64
C ASP A 855 29.19 -23.14 29.91
N TYR A 856 29.40 -23.16 28.59
CA TYR A 856 29.33 -24.36 27.78
C TYR A 856 30.73 -24.85 27.41
N ASN A 857 31.17 -25.96 28.01
CA ASN A 857 32.58 -26.37 28.00
C ASN A 857 32.96 -27.35 26.89
N ASN A 858 31.99 -28.07 26.31
CA ASN A 858 32.20 -29.15 25.33
C ASN A 858 31.23 -28.99 24.14
N VAL A 859 31.29 -27.90 23.39
CA VAL A 859 30.35 -27.64 22.28
C VAL A 859 30.92 -28.00 20.91
N ARG A 860 30.05 -28.16 19.92
CA ARG A 860 30.43 -28.34 18.50
C ARG A 860 29.34 -27.80 17.58
N VAL A 861 29.72 -27.37 16.37
CA VAL A 861 28.76 -26.94 15.34
C VAL A 861 28.43 -28.11 14.41
N GLN A 862 27.14 -28.33 14.16
CA GLN A 862 26.62 -29.28 13.17
C GLN A 862 25.88 -28.54 12.05
N ILE A 863 25.95 -29.08 10.84
CA ILE A 863 25.17 -28.63 9.69
C ILE A 863 24.23 -29.77 9.29
N LYS A 864 22.95 -29.46 9.05
CA LYS A 864 21.93 -30.43 8.60
C LYS A 864 21.01 -29.78 7.56
N PRO A 865 20.28 -30.57 6.75
CA PRO A 865 19.16 -30.02 5.99
C PRO A 865 18.06 -29.47 6.94
N GLU A 866 17.29 -28.49 6.48
CA GLU A 866 16.17 -27.94 7.26
C GLU A 866 15.00 -28.93 7.42
N ASP A 867 14.77 -29.73 6.38
CA ASP A 867 13.86 -30.87 6.36
C ASP A 867 14.70 -32.15 6.43
N ASP A 868 14.44 -33.03 7.40
CA ASP A 868 15.24 -34.24 7.64
C ASP A 868 15.15 -35.26 6.48
N SER A 869 14.28 -35.02 5.49
CA SER A 869 14.17 -35.80 4.24
C SER A 869 14.86 -35.16 3.02
N ALA A 870 15.42 -33.95 3.17
CA ALA A 870 16.09 -33.22 2.09
C ALA A 870 17.59 -33.53 2.00
N ASP A 871 18.13 -33.40 0.79
CA ASP A 871 19.50 -33.78 0.43
C ASP A 871 20.37 -32.54 0.14
N LEU A 872 21.60 -32.55 0.67
CA LEU A 872 22.59 -31.47 0.51
C LEU A 872 23.69 -31.80 -0.53
N ASP A 873 23.59 -32.92 -1.25
CA ASP A 873 24.59 -33.35 -2.24
C ASP A 873 24.83 -32.37 -3.41
N GLY A 874 24.04 -31.31 -3.55
CA GLY A 874 24.31 -30.21 -4.50
C GLY A 874 25.30 -29.14 -4.02
N ILE A 875 25.72 -29.16 -2.75
CA ILE A 875 26.58 -28.12 -2.16
C ILE A 875 27.76 -28.70 -1.34
N GLN A 876 28.73 -27.83 -1.04
CA GLN A 876 29.73 -27.96 0.02
C GLN A 876 29.82 -26.61 0.74
N LEU A 877 29.86 -26.63 2.07
CA LEU A 877 30.25 -25.47 2.89
C LEU A 877 31.65 -25.75 3.40
N ILE A 878 32.61 -24.89 3.07
CA ILE A 878 34.02 -25.10 3.38
C ILE A 878 34.53 -24.06 4.36
N ALA A 879 35.24 -24.52 5.40
CA ALA A 879 35.84 -23.68 6.43
C ALA A 879 37.25 -24.18 6.76
N LYS A 880 38.00 -23.38 7.52
CA LYS A 880 39.32 -23.76 8.04
C LYS A 880 39.25 -24.34 9.45
N ASP A 881 40.17 -25.25 9.77
CA ASP A 881 40.54 -25.57 11.14
C ASP A 881 41.53 -24.52 11.72
N SER A 882 41.90 -24.67 12.99
CA SER A 882 42.89 -23.81 13.66
C SER A 882 44.32 -23.95 13.13
N ASN A 883 44.56 -24.82 12.16
CA ASN A 883 45.84 -25.09 11.52
C ASN A 883 45.83 -24.70 10.03
N GLU A 884 44.84 -23.90 9.61
CA GLU A 884 44.62 -23.40 8.24
C GLU A 884 44.23 -24.47 7.20
N ASN A 885 43.92 -25.70 7.60
CA ASN A 885 43.46 -26.78 6.72
C ASN A 885 41.97 -26.63 6.37
N TRP A 886 41.59 -26.93 5.13
CA TRP A 886 40.21 -26.85 4.67
C TRP A 886 39.40 -28.13 4.90
N PHE A 887 38.14 -27.98 5.30
CA PHE A 887 37.18 -29.08 5.49
C PHE A 887 35.78 -28.72 4.97
N ASN A 888 35.06 -29.70 4.41
CA ASN A 888 33.63 -29.59 4.13
C ASN A 888 32.81 -29.81 5.42
N ILE A 889 32.40 -28.71 6.05
CA ILE A 889 31.70 -28.75 7.35
C ILE A 889 30.28 -29.30 7.28
N VAL A 890 29.70 -29.48 6.08
CA VAL A 890 28.44 -30.22 5.90
C VAL A 890 28.62 -31.70 6.28
N LYS A 891 29.78 -32.26 5.94
CA LYS A 891 30.10 -33.68 6.14
C LYS A 891 30.68 -33.96 7.53
N THR A 892 31.50 -33.04 8.06
CA THR A 892 32.22 -33.26 9.31
C THR A 892 31.63 -32.57 10.53
N GLY A 893 30.76 -31.57 10.35
CA GLY A 893 30.58 -30.50 11.36
C GLY A 893 31.86 -29.68 11.55
N TRP A 894 31.84 -28.75 12.51
CA TRP A 894 32.92 -27.79 12.74
C TRP A 894 33.28 -27.68 14.24
N GLY A 895 34.58 -27.59 14.52
CA GLY A 895 35.19 -27.76 15.84
C GLY A 895 35.73 -29.19 16.10
N PRO A 896 36.56 -29.40 17.15
CA PRO A 896 37.11 -30.71 17.54
C PRO A 896 36.02 -31.76 17.83
N MET A 897 36.34 -33.05 17.74
CA MET A 897 35.35 -34.13 17.93
C MET A 897 34.94 -34.32 19.40
N GLU A 898 35.87 -34.04 20.30
CA GLU A 898 35.72 -33.93 21.74
C GLU A 898 34.94 -32.66 22.18
N GLY A 899 34.69 -31.75 21.25
CA GLY A 899 34.10 -30.43 21.49
C GLY A 899 35.13 -29.37 21.90
N PHE A 900 34.65 -28.15 22.14
CA PHE A 900 35.49 -27.04 22.60
C PHE A 900 34.80 -26.18 23.66
N LEU A 901 35.59 -25.45 24.45
CA LEU A 901 35.09 -24.41 25.34
C LEU A 901 34.54 -23.26 24.51
N LEU A 902 33.24 -23.00 24.62
CA LEU A 902 32.57 -21.95 23.87
C LEU A 902 33.13 -20.57 24.24
N GLN A 903 33.50 -19.82 23.21
CA GLN A 903 34.01 -18.45 23.26
C GLN A 903 33.35 -17.65 22.12
N ASP A 904 33.37 -16.33 22.23
CA ASP A 904 32.91 -15.46 21.14
C ASP A 904 33.89 -15.56 19.97
N ALA A 905 33.41 -16.02 18.81
CA ALA A 905 34.25 -16.33 17.65
C ALA A 905 33.47 -16.13 16.35
N THR A 906 34.09 -15.51 15.35
CA THR A 906 33.55 -15.39 13.99
C THR A 906 34.47 -16.12 13.02
N THR A 907 33.92 -16.86 12.06
CA THR A 907 34.72 -17.60 11.08
C THR A 907 34.05 -17.56 9.69
N PRO A 908 34.82 -17.23 8.64
CA PRO A 908 34.32 -17.19 7.28
C PRO A 908 34.13 -18.62 6.74
N VAL A 909 32.90 -18.93 6.34
CA VAL A 909 32.54 -20.15 5.62
C VAL A 909 32.29 -19.81 4.15
N TYR A 910 32.83 -20.59 3.23
CA TYR A 910 32.69 -20.37 1.80
C TYR A 910 31.77 -21.45 1.22
N LEU A 911 30.90 -21.06 0.29
CA LEU A 911 29.98 -21.97 -0.39
C LEU A 911 30.52 -22.38 -1.76
N VAL A 912 30.36 -23.66 -2.10
CA VAL A 912 30.51 -24.21 -3.46
C VAL A 912 29.25 -25.00 -3.78
N GLY A 913 28.74 -24.92 -5.02
CA GLY A 913 27.51 -25.60 -5.43
C GLY A 913 27.56 -26.08 -6.87
N ASN A 914 27.36 -27.38 -7.09
CA ASN A 914 27.56 -28.06 -8.38
C ASN A 914 26.25 -28.48 -9.07
N LYS A 915 25.12 -27.91 -8.63
CA LYS A 915 23.78 -28.24 -9.11
C LYS A 915 22.84 -27.08 -8.83
N GLU A 916 22.21 -26.55 -9.88
CA GLU A 916 21.18 -25.50 -9.79
C GLU A 916 20.04 -25.90 -8.82
N GLY A 917 19.69 -25.02 -7.88
CA GLY A 917 18.66 -25.28 -6.88
C GLY A 917 18.70 -24.36 -5.65
N THR A 918 17.65 -24.42 -4.84
CA THR A 918 17.60 -23.78 -3.51
C THR A 918 17.81 -24.85 -2.45
N TYR A 919 18.85 -24.70 -1.64
CA TYR A 919 19.21 -25.59 -0.54
C TYR A 919 18.92 -24.87 0.78
N LYS A 920 18.45 -25.61 1.78
CA LYS A 920 18.03 -25.08 3.08
C LYS A 920 18.71 -25.83 4.19
N VAL A 921 19.48 -25.12 5.03
CA VAL A 921 20.32 -25.72 6.06
C VAL A 921 19.99 -25.19 7.44
N LYS A 922 20.03 -26.08 8.44
CA LYS A 922 20.17 -25.76 9.86
C LYS A 922 21.66 -25.71 10.21
N ILE A 923 22.04 -24.73 11.02
CA ILE A 923 23.36 -24.60 11.63
C ILE A 923 23.13 -24.63 13.15
N GLU A 924 23.48 -25.76 13.75
CA GLU A 924 23.19 -26.05 15.16
C GLU A 924 24.47 -25.98 16.00
N LEU A 925 24.41 -25.33 17.16
CA LEU A 925 25.41 -25.49 18.21
C LEU A 925 24.91 -26.54 19.21
N VAL A 926 25.64 -27.65 19.34
CA VAL A 926 25.25 -28.78 20.20
C VAL A 926 26.25 -29.00 21.34
N ASP A 927 25.78 -29.60 22.43
CA ASP A 927 26.64 -30.14 23.48
C ASP A 927 27.17 -31.53 23.08
N VAL A 928 28.48 -31.71 23.04
CA VAL A 928 29.11 -32.99 22.68
C VAL A 928 28.91 -34.06 23.77
N SER A 929 28.72 -33.65 25.03
CA SER A 929 28.42 -34.59 26.13
C SER A 929 26.99 -35.15 26.09
N ASN A 930 26.10 -34.52 25.31
CA ASN A 930 24.77 -35.03 25.00
C ASN A 930 24.35 -34.50 23.62
N SER A 931 24.69 -35.22 22.55
CA SER A 931 24.53 -34.77 21.16
C SER A 931 23.08 -34.54 20.69
N ASN A 932 22.08 -34.90 21.50
CA ASN A 932 20.66 -34.55 21.29
C ASN A 932 20.28 -33.19 21.91
N ASN A 933 21.20 -32.52 22.62
CA ASN A 933 21.00 -31.23 23.29
C ASN A 933 21.46 -30.08 22.38
N ILE A 934 20.57 -29.60 21.52
CA ILE A 934 20.76 -28.38 20.74
C ILE A 934 20.73 -27.18 21.70
N ILE A 935 21.84 -26.46 21.79
CA ILE A 935 22.00 -25.29 22.66
C ILE A 935 21.30 -24.08 22.01
N THR A 936 21.53 -23.91 20.71
CA THR A 936 20.97 -22.87 19.83
C THR A 936 21.11 -23.33 18.38
N GLU A 937 20.22 -22.87 17.50
CA GLU A 937 20.28 -23.12 16.06
C GLU A 937 19.92 -21.86 15.28
N THR A 938 20.32 -21.82 14.01
CA THR A 938 19.84 -20.87 13.01
C THR A 938 19.65 -21.58 11.67
N THR A 939 18.87 -20.98 10.75
CA THR A 939 18.61 -21.53 9.42
C THR A 939 19.06 -20.57 8.32
N ALA A 940 19.56 -21.11 7.21
CA ALA A 940 19.91 -20.34 6.03
C ALA A 940 19.37 -20.96 4.74
N SER A 941 18.97 -20.11 3.80
CA SER A 941 18.71 -20.51 2.42
C SER A 941 19.93 -20.22 1.55
N VAL A 942 20.28 -21.17 0.68
CA VAL A 942 21.36 -21.09 -0.30
C VAL A 942 20.72 -21.19 -1.69
N VAL A 943 21.15 -20.37 -2.65
CA VAL A 943 20.71 -20.50 -4.06
C VAL A 943 21.91 -20.71 -4.98
N VAL A 944 21.94 -21.84 -5.67
CA VAL A 944 22.88 -22.13 -6.75
C VAL A 944 22.18 -21.82 -8.07
N VAL A 945 22.77 -20.91 -8.86
CA VAL A 945 22.31 -20.49 -10.19
C VAL A 945 23.33 -20.86 -11.27
N LYS A 946 22.92 -20.80 -12.54
CA LYS A 946 23.67 -21.27 -13.71
C LYS A 946 24.31 -20.14 -14.52
#